data_AF-H5WSP3-F1
#
_entry.id   AF-H5WSP3-F1
#
_cell.length_a   1.000
_cell.length_b   1.000
_cell.length_c   1.000
_cell.angle_alpha   90.00
_cell.angle_beta   90.00
_cell.angle_gamma   90.00
#
_symmetry.space_group_name_H-M   'P 1'
#
loop_
_entity.id
_entity.type
_entity.pdbx_description
1 polymer ?
#
loop_
_entity_poly.entity_id
_entity_poly.type
_entity_poly.pdbx_seq_one_letter_code
_entity_poly.pdbx_strand_id
1 'polypeptide(L)'
;MRWFASMGMVLALAAGLLFTQVDGVRAAKVPDVANTKHNLSVTGPGTLKASTETQICVFCHTPHAAENIPAAPLWNRKLSGATYTTYTSSSIEANAAELAAGPGGTSKLCLSCHDGTMAIGNVNVLNGRADQSITLGGTGPGGTMAVGAGTATGFTRNLGVDLTNDHPISFTYDAALAAADGELRTPDGVTVGTRVAGQTKPKLPLEAGKMQCNACHDPHLRETDPAKGPAKFLRVNRFQEIAPNGGPFNEAADIVCLACHDKAGTTWAFSAHAHPQVADELYNPSAAALREFPSNQPVWKGACLNCHDTHTVQGARRLLREGTDSSATPKSGGNSAIEQTCYQCHSSIAEGSILTNVSNVPNIRTDFSLPRRMPITDSDQGGTEVHDIGTGTGTQRGKDFVESPTLLGKGASQNRHVECTDCHNPHRVIKNRSFAANPAVPDAAGTHDHNAGHTNLASGVLKGITGVEPVYASAAFGSVPVGFDFKRGDGGVNANTAAGSTWVTREYQVCLKCHSNHAYDTPPALGSSGGGTPSGTNGLTQFTNQAMEFQAPAGHRGELTTFDSGAFAGTPPGQSYSVNFQTNNHRGWHVVIGPTGRTNAIRGTVPGSFQAPWGGNADVGTQTMYCSDCHGSNTTGNTVVPDGGENGNPWGPHGSTNNFILKGEWSANTGTNGRDAAYTANALCFKCHTNSNYADRNGLGGISNRTTGFYNSSRGNLHAYHTDKIQHLRCTWCHVAVPHGWKNKALLVNLNDVGPEVGLPAGTQVKNNTTTPYTNPPYYLNAVLKVRTFATSGNWDQSNCGSVGAPGNGASGRDWMRDSSENCQNAP
;
A
#
# COMPACT_ATOMS: atom_id res chain seq x y z
N MET A 1 -67.97 35.47 37.57
CA MET A 1 -67.73 35.55 39.03
C MET A 1 -66.61 34.54 39.35
N ARG A 2 -65.53 34.93 40.06
CA ARG A 2 -65.30 34.78 41.53
C ARG A 2 -65.37 33.30 41.97
N TRP A 3 -64.49 32.72 42.79
CA TRP A 3 -63.23 33.10 43.50
C TRP A 3 -62.58 31.75 43.96
N PHE A 4 -61.38 31.55 44.56
CA PHE A 4 -60.22 32.32 45.08
C PHE A 4 -59.04 31.30 45.25
N ALA A 5 -57.78 31.57 45.63
CA ALA A 5 -56.99 32.77 45.96
C ALA A 5 -55.46 32.49 45.88
N SER A 6 -54.69 33.55 46.16
CA SER A 6 -53.31 33.75 46.66
C SER A 6 -52.64 32.64 47.54
N MET A 7 -51.33 32.68 47.87
CA MET A 7 -50.33 33.77 47.80
C MET A 7 -48.87 33.27 47.88
N GLY A 8 -47.90 34.05 47.40
CA GLY A 8 -46.47 33.88 47.70
C GLY A 8 -45.55 34.66 46.73
N MET A 9 -45.00 35.79 47.17
CA MET A 9 -44.22 36.71 46.32
C MET A 9 -43.01 37.25 47.07
N VAL A 10 -41.82 37.22 46.44
CA VAL A 10 -40.60 37.92 46.91
C VAL A 10 -39.99 38.67 45.72
N LEU A 11 -39.37 39.82 46.02
CA LEU A 11 -39.09 40.92 45.10
C LEU A 11 -38.05 40.61 44.02
N ALA A 12 -38.13 41.36 42.92
CA ALA A 12 -37.10 41.42 41.89
C ALA A 12 -35.94 42.34 42.29
N LEU A 13 -34.74 42.04 41.75
CA LEU A 13 -33.62 42.97 41.67
C LEU A 13 -32.96 42.77 40.29
N ALA A 14 -33.31 43.63 39.33
CA ALA A 14 -32.96 43.47 37.93
C ALA A 14 -31.53 43.96 37.63
N ALA A 15 -30.54 43.08 37.82
CA ALA A 15 -29.18 43.30 37.30
C ALA A 15 -29.14 42.97 35.81
N GLY A 16 -29.36 43.98 34.96
CA GLY A 16 -29.32 43.85 33.50
C GLY A 16 -27.89 43.64 32.97
N LEU A 17 -27.34 42.44 33.13
CA LEU A 17 -26.14 42.03 32.39
C LEU A 17 -26.48 41.92 30.90
N LEU A 18 -26.15 42.98 30.15
CA LEU A 18 -25.89 42.81 28.73
C LEU A 18 -24.69 41.86 28.60
N PHE A 19 -24.97 40.62 28.24
CA PHE A 19 -23.98 39.80 27.56
C PHE A 19 -23.74 40.42 26.18
N THR A 20 -22.86 41.40 26.12
CA THR A 20 -22.14 41.71 24.89
C THR A 20 -21.43 40.42 24.49
N GLN A 21 -21.92 39.77 23.43
CA GLN A 21 -21.11 38.78 22.73
C GLN A 21 -19.89 39.52 22.21
N VAL A 22 -18.78 39.41 22.96
CA VAL A 22 -17.47 39.78 22.45
C VAL A 22 -17.13 38.70 21.45
N ASP A 23 -17.58 38.90 20.20
CA ASP A 23 -17.08 38.16 19.05
C ASP A 23 -15.55 38.29 19.07
N GLY A 24 -14.89 37.22 19.52
CA GLY A 24 -13.46 37.22 19.74
C GLY A 24 -12.79 37.55 18.42
N VAL A 25 -12.17 38.73 18.33
CA VAL A 25 -11.58 39.26 17.10
C VAL A 25 -10.63 38.22 16.54
N ARG A 26 -11.08 37.51 15.50
CA ARG A 26 -10.33 36.40 14.91
C ARG A 26 -9.11 36.98 14.24
N ALA A 27 -7.98 36.82 14.93
CA ALA A 27 -6.65 37.15 14.46
C ALA A 27 -6.47 36.58 13.05
N ALA A 28 -6.03 37.45 12.14
CA ALA A 28 -6.03 37.23 10.71
C ALA A 28 -4.65 37.52 10.11
N LYS A 29 -4.48 37.11 8.85
CA LYS A 29 -3.30 37.47 8.07
C LYS A 29 -3.33 38.97 7.76
N VAL A 30 -2.30 39.69 8.20
CA VAL A 30 -2.20 41.15 8.02
C VAL A 30 -1.02 41.53 7.13
N PRO A 31 -1.17 42.55 6.26
CA PRO A 31 -0.05 43.14 5.54
C PRO A 31 0.76 44.03 6.49
N ASP A 32 1.82 43.46 7.05
CA ASP A 32 2.67 44.04 8.10
C ASP A 32 4.10 43.53 7.94
N VAL A 33 4.75 43.94 6.83
CA VAL A 33 6.11 43.53 6.49
C VAL A 33 7.13 43.89 7.57
N ALA A 34 6.90 44.96 8.33
CA ALA A 34 7.76 45.38 9.44
C ALA A 34 7.93 44.28 10.50
N ASN A 35 6.88 43.48 10.72
CA ASN A 35 6.84 42.40 11.68
C ASN A 35 6.97 41.00 11.03
N THR A 36 7.51 40.91 9.80
CA THR A 36 7.89 39.64 9.16
C THR A 36 9.39 39.40 9.23
N LYS A 37 9.85 38.15 9.05
CA LYS A 37 11.29 37.85 8.83
C LYS A 37 11.83 38.40 7.48
N HIS A 38 11.00 39.06 6.66
CA HIS A 38 11.44 39.81 5.46
C HIS A 38 11.72 41.29 5.74
N ASN A 39 11.43 41.81 6.94
CA ASN A 39 12.06 43.06 7.39
C ASN A 39 13.54 42.78 7.70
N LEU A 40 14.41 43.09 6.73
CA LEU A 40 15.86 42.94 6.87
C LEU A 40 16.55 44.20 7.43
N SER A 41 15.80 45.24 7.84
CA SER A 41 16.37 46.40 8.54
C SER A 41 16.74 46.04 9.99
N VAL A 42 17.44 46.94 10.70
CA VAL A 42 17.77 46.78 12.14
C VAL A 42 16.56 46.42 13.02
N THR A 43 15.35 46.86 12.65
CA THR A 43 14.10 46.60 13.38
C THR A 43 13.53 45.20 13.16
N GLY A 44 14.10 44.41 12.25
CA GLY A 44 13.59 43.10 11.87
C GLY A 44 13.46 42.10 13.03
N PRO A 45 12.39 41.28 13.09
CA PRO A 45 12.26 40.16 14.01
C PRO A 45 13.04 38.91 13.55
N GLY A 46 13.66 38.95 12.37
CA GLY A 46 14.54 37.90 11.87
C GLY A 46 15.94 37.92 12.51
N THR A 47 16.61 36.77 12.50
CA THR A 47 18.05 36.66 12.81
C THR A 47 18.93 37.16 11.67
N LEU A 48 18.44 37.06 10.43
CA LEU A 48 19.07 37.63 9.23
C LEU A 48 18.55 39.05 9.03
N LYS A 49 19.38 40.06 9.32
CA LYS A 49 19.05 41.49 9.20
C LYS A 49 20.27 42.41 9.27
N ALA A 50 20.11 43.66 8.89
CA ALA A 50 21.15 44.68 8.88
C ALA A 50 21.61 45.10 10.28
N SER A 51 22.86 45.55 10.37
CA SER A 51 23.43 46.16 11.59
C SER A 51 23.15 47.66 11.71
N THR A 52 22.90 48.36 10.60
CA THR A 52 22.73 49.83 10.57
C THR A 52 21.58 50.35 9.72
N GLU A 53 21.17 49.65 8.65
CA GLU A 53 20.13 50.14 7.73
C GLU A 53 18.72 50.07 8.37
N THR A 54 17.96 51.15 8.22
CA THR A 54 16.63 51.34 8.82
C THR A 54 15.48 51.24 7.82
N GLN A 55 15.76 51.39 6.52
CA GLN A 55 14.75 51.29 5.46
C GLN A 55 14.31 49.84 5.26
N ILE A 56 13.05 49.53 5.56
CA ILE A 56 12.51 48.17 5.46
C ILE A 56 12.44 47.71 3.99
N CYS A 57 12.03 48.59 3.07
CA CYS A 57 11.75 48.21 1.68
C CYS A 57 13.00 48.10 0.79
N VAL A 58 14.13 48.73 1.15
CA VAL A 58 15.26 48.94 0.21
C VAL A 58 15.93 47.64 -0.23
N PHE A 59 15.83 46.56 0.54
CA PHE A 59 16.35 45.23 0.19
C PHE A 59 15.62 44.57 -1.00
N CYS A 60 14.39 45.01 -1.28
CA CYS A 60 13.48 44.43 -2.27
C CYS A 60 13.05 45.44 -3.34
N HIS A 61 12.74 46.68 -2.95
CA HIS A 61 12.14 47.70 -3.81
C HIS A 61 12.99 48.97 -3.86
N THR A 62 13.16 49.48 -5.08
CA THR A 62 14.05 50.62 -5.39
C THR A 62 13.37 51.91 -4.91
N PRO A 63 13.95 52.66 -3.94
CA PRO A 63 13.36 53.91 -3.50
C PRO A 63 13.43 54.95 -4.63
N HIS A 64 12.28 55.35 -5.17
CA HIS A 64 12.19 56.35 -6.25
C HIS A 64 11.09 57.38 -5.97
N ALA A 65 11.36 58.65 -6.27
CA ALA A 65 10.43 59.76 -6.10
C ALA A 65 9.44 59.85 -7.28
N ALA A 66 8.48 58.91 -7.34
CA ALA A 66 7.44 58.87 -8.37
C ALA A 66 6.06 59.16 -7.79
N GLU A 67 5.17 59.69 -8.64
CA GLU A 67 3.73 59.69 -8.37
C GLU A 67 3.16 58.26 -8.34
N ASN A 68 1.93 58.12 -7.83
CA ASN A 68 1.30 56.85 -7.52
C ASN A 68 0.73 56.13 -8.77
N ILE A 69 1.63 55.75 -9.70
CA ILE A 69 1.30 55.09 -10.96
C ILE A 69 1.04 53.59 -10.73
N PRO A 70 -0.02 52.99 -11.34
CA PRO A 70 -0.21 51.54 -11.32
C PRO A 70 1.01 50.77 -11.88
N ALA A 71 1.28 49.58 -11.32
CA ALA A 71 2.38 48.67 -11.65
C ALA A 71 3.70 48.75 -10.83
N ALA A 72 3.68 49.38 -9.65
CA ALA A 72 4.49 49.03 -8.46
C ALA A 72 6.04 49.24 -8.52
N PRO A 73 6.73 49.44 -7.37
CA PRO A 73 8.14 49.84 -7.35
C PRO A 73 9.12 48.74 -7.79
N LEU A 74 10.12 49.15 -8.58
CA LEU A 74 11.11 48.29 -9.25
C LEU A 74 11.90 47.40 -8.28
N TRP A 75 12.27 46.19 -8.71
CA TRP A 75 13.08 45.26 -7.90
C TRP A 75 14.52 45.79 -7.71
N ASN A 76 14.94 45.93 -6.46
CA ASN A 76 16.22 46.57 -6.11
C ASN A 76 17.40 45.59 -6.04
N ARG A 77 17.35 44.49 -6.80
CA ARG A 77 18.44 43.51 -6.85
C ARG A 77 18.74 43.09 -8.28
N LYS A 78 19.97 42.71 -8.54
CA LYS A 78 20.35 41.98 -9.75
C LYS A 78 19.82 40.54 -9.63
N LEU A 79 19.31 40.00 -10.73
CA LEU A 79 18.86 38.61 -10.78
C LEU A 79 20.03 37.67 -11.04
N SER A 80 19.94 36.43 -10.55
CA SER A 80 20.98 35.43 -10.80
C SER A 80 21.08 35.10 -12.28
N GLY A 81 22.33 34.89 -12.73
CA GLY A 81 22.66 34.37 -14.06
C GLY A 81 22.83 32.84 -14.08
N ALA A 82 22.52 32.15 -12.98
CA ALA A 82 22.62 30.70 -12.91
C ALA A 82 21.60 29.99 -13.81
N THR A 83 21.99 28.82 -14.29
CA THR A 83 21.08 27.82 -14.85
C THR A 83 20.56 26.97 -13.69
N TYR A 84 19.26 26.69 -13.67
CA TYR A 84 18.62 25.89 -12.63
C TYR A 84 18.31 24.49 -13.16
N THR A 85 18.48 23.46 -12.33
CA THR A 85 17.93 22.13 -12.58
C THR A 85 16.47 22.14 -12.12
N THR A 86 15.53 21.85 -13.02
CA THR A 86 14.10 21.88 -12.71
C THR A 86 13.54 20.47 -12.48
N TYR A 87 12.55 20.37 -11.60
CA TYR A 87 11.78 19.16 -11.30
C TYR A 87 11.24 18.44 -12.54
N THR A 88 11.20 17.11 -12.46
CA THR A 88 10.61 16.19 -13.45
C THR A 88 9.88 15.06 -12.72
N SER A 89 8.76 14.57 -13.28
CA SER A 89 8.06 13.38 -12.79
C SER A 89 7.05 12.89 -13.81
N SER A 90 6.89 11.57 -13.98
CA SER A 90 5.83 11.00 -14.80
C SER A 90 4.42 11.24 -14.24
N SER A 91 4.30 11.65 -12.98
CA SER A 91 3.03 12.01 -12.34
C SER A 91 2.63 13.48 -12.54
N ILE A 92 3.38 14.27 -13.32
CA ILE A 92 3.08 15.67 -13.62
C ILE A 92 2.59 15.78 -15.06
N GLU A 93 1.32 16.15 -15.26
CA GLU A 93 0.72 16.34 -16.59
C GLU A 93 0.90 17.79 -17.11
N ALA A 94 1.72 18.62 -16.44
CA ALA A 94 2.09 19.98 -16.87
C ALA A 94 3.15 19.97 -17.99
N ASN A 95 3.16 21.00 -18.84
CA ASN A 95 3.99 21.02 -20.05
C ASN A 95 5.50 21.00 -19.72
N ALA A 96 6.15 19.87 -20.00
CA ALA A 96 7.57 19.62 -19.70
C ALA A 96 8.55 20.69 -20.25
N ALA A 97 8.25 21.28 -21.42
CA ALA A 97 9.09 22.33 -22.00
C ALA A 97 8.94 23.67 -21.26
N GLU A 98 7.78 23.95 -20.66
CA GLU A 98 7.63 25.09 -19.76
C GLU A 98 8.35 24.87 -18.43
N LEU A 99 8.39 23.63 -17.92
CA LEU A 99 9.11 23.29 -16.69
C LEU A 99 10.62 23.54 -16.90
N ALA A 100 11.18 22.96 -17.97
CA ALA A 100 12.59 23.06 -18.33
C ALA A 100 13.04 24.48 -18.77
N ALA A 101 12.10 25.37 -19.12
CA ALA A 101 12.37 26.79 -19.39
C ALA A 101 12.25 27.68 -18.14
N GLY A 102 11.85 27.11 -16.99
CA GLY A 102 11.81 27.79 -15.71
C GLY A 102 13.18 27.91 -15.02
N PRO A 103 13.25 28.61 -13.88
CA PRO A 103 12.22 29.47 -13.30
C PRO A 103 12.12 30.81 -14.07
N GLY A 104 10.94 31.43 -14.05
CA GLY A 104 10.65 32.71 -14.71
C GLY A 104 9.86 33.68 -13.81
N GLY A 105 9.39 34.78 -14.40
CA GLY A 105 8.51 35.76 -13.74
C GLY A 105 9.02 36.25 -12.38
N THR A 106 8.08 36.48 -11.45
CA THR A 106 8.38 36.88 -10.08
C THR A 106 9.14 35.84 -9.25
N SER A 107 9.16 34.56 -9.66
CA SER A 107 9.96 33.54 -8.95
C SER A 107 11.46 33.83 -9.01
N LYS A 108 11.96 34.44 -10.11
CA LYS A 108 13.37 34.91 -10.17
C LYS A 108 13.69 36.01 -9.15
N LEU A 109 12.70 36.78 -8.71
CA LEU A 109 12.88 37.80 -7.67
C LEU A 109 13.13 37.13 -6.32
N CYS A 110 12.29 36.14 -5.96
CA CYS A 110 12.47 35.32 -4.76
C CYS A 110 13.82 34.58 -4.78
N LEU A 111 14.16 33.94 -5.90
CA LEU A 111 15.41 33.20 -6.05
C LEU A 111 16.65 34.11 -5.95
N SER A 112 16.58 35.39 -6.36
CA SER A 112 17.69 36.35 -6.16
C SER A 112 18.10 36.59 -4.68
N CYS A 113 17.35 36.06 -3.72
CA CYS A 113 17.76 35.89 -2.32
C CYS A 113 17.89 34.41 -1.91
N HIS A 114 17.01 33.53 -2.42
CA HIS A 114 16.86 32.15 -1.94
C HIS A 114 17.73 31.11 -2.65
N ASP A 115 18.29 31.38 -3.83
CA ASP A 115 19.13 30.42 -4.56
C ASP A 115 20.58 30.31 -4.06
N GLY A 116 20.95 31.10 -3.06
CA GLY A 116 22.29 31.09 -2.47
C GLY A 116 23.42 31.60 -3.37
N THR A 117 23.14 32.02 -4.61
CA THR A 117 24.17 32.45 -5.57
C THR A 117 24.62 33.90 -5.37
N MET A 118 23.84 34.70 -4.64
CA MET A 118 24.08 36.13 -4.46
C MET A 118 23.98 36.57 -2.99
N ALA A 119 24.77 37.57 -2.61
CA ALA A 119 24.68 38.18 -1.28
C ALA A 119 23.33 38.92 -1.12
N ILE A 120 22.65 38.68 0.00
CA ILE A 120 21.34 39.30 0.30
C ILE A 120 21.51 40.80 0.58
N GLY A 121 22.68 41.22 1.08
CA GLY A 121 22.99 42.64 1.30
C GLY A 121 23.12 43.49 0.03
N ASN A 122 23.35 42.88 -1.14
CA ASN A 122 23.61 43.63 -2.38
C ASN A 122 22.32 44.18 -3.00
N VAL A 123 22.26 45.49 -3.21
CA VAL A 123 21.11 46.21 -3.78
C VAL A 123 21.53 47.11 -4.94
N ASN A 124 20.67 47.23 -5.95
CA ASN A 124 20.93 48.01 -7.16
C ASN A 124 21.08 49.50 -6.85
N VAL A 125 20.32 50.02 -5.89
CA VAL A 125 20.35 51.42 -5.44
C VAL A 125 20.19 51.51 -3.92
N LEU A 126 21.06 52.27 -3.26
CA LEU A 126 20.87 52.72 -1.87
C LEU A 126 21.21 54.20 -1.76
N ASN A 127 20.30 54.99 -1.18
CA ASN A 127 20.48 56.42 -0.92
C ASN A 127 21.01 57.21 -2.15
N GLY A 128 20.47 56.89 -3.34
CA GLY A 128 20.84 57.50 -4.62
C GLY A 128 22.13 56.99 -5.26
N ARG A 129 22.82 55.99 -4.68
CA ARG A 129 24.05 55.39 -5.21
C ARG A 129 23.77 54.00 -5.77
N ALA A 130 24.36 53.68 -6.93
CA ALA A 130 24.23 52.38 -7.57
C ALA A 130 25.13 51.29 -6.94
N ASP A 131 24.77 50.02 -7.13
CA ASP A 131 25.57 48.83 -6.80
C ASP A 131 26.15 48.87 -5.36
N GLN A 132 25.26 48.96 -4.36
CA GLN A 132 25.62 49.09 -2.95
C GLN A 132 25.45 47.76 -2.19
N SER A 133 26.17 47.60 -1.08
CA SER A 133 26.06 46.41 -0.22
C SER A 133 25.76 46.82 1.22
N ILE A 134 24.68 46.29 1.78
CA ILE A 134 24.25 46.50 3.16
C ILE A 134 24.76 45.33 4.01
N THR A 135 25.53 45.61 5.07
CA THR A 135 26.04 44.59 5.98
C THR A 135 24.89 43.93 6.76
N LEU A 136 24.65 42.65 6.48
CA LEU A 136 23.68 41.80 7.16
C LEU A 136 24.39 40.85 8.14
N GLY A 137 23.85 40.73 9.35
CA GLY A 137 24.12 39.59 10.23
C GLY A 137 23.24 38.38 9.87
N GLY A 138 23.58 37.20 10.39
CA GLY A 138 22.77 35.98 10.24
C GLY A 138 22.74 35.36 8.83
N THR A 139 23.61 35.80 7.92
CA THR A 139 23.76 35.26 6.56
C THR A 139 24.65 34.01 6.51
N GLY A 140 24.54 33.25 5.41
CA GLY A 140 25.51 32.22 5.03
C GLY A 140 26.83 32.81 4.49
N PRO A 141 27.80 31.93 4.11
CA PRO A 141 29.07 32.34 3.52
C PRO A 141 28.89 33.30 2.33
N GLY A 142 29.70 34.35 2.24
CA GLY A 142 29.58 35.37 1.20
C GLY A 142 28.35 36.29 1.33
N GLY A 143 27.65 36.29 2.48
CA GLY A 143 26.44 37.11 2.67
C GLY A 143 25.17 36.52 2.08
N THR A 144 25.19 35.24 1.72
CA THR A 144 24.11 34.48 1.07
C THR A 144 23.04 34.03 2.07
N MET A 145 22.02 33.28 1.60
CA MET A 145 21.00 32.70 2.48
C MET A 145 21.61 31.63 3.40
N ALA A 146 21.31 31.70 4.69
CA ALA A 146 21.76 30.72 5.67
C ALA A 146 21.11 29.35 5.41
N VAL A 147 21.93 28.30 5.48
CA VAL A 147 21.56 26.92 5.07
C VAL A 147 20.70 26.15 6.07
N GLY A 148 20.32 26.77 7.20
CA GLY A 148 19.53 26.12 8.24
C GLY A 148 20.22 24.87 8.80
N ALA A 149 19.53 23.73 8.75
CA ALA A 149 20.08 22.44 9.17
C ALA A 149 21.05 21.78 8.16
N GLY A 150 21.16 22.32 6.94
CA GLY A 150 22.01 21.79 5.88
C GLY A 150 21.36 21.91 4.50
N THR A 151 22.15 22.18 3.46
CA THR A 151 21.68 22.50 2.10
C THR A 151 20.82 21.43 1.45
N ALA A 152 21.07 20.14 1.74
CA ALA A 152 20.32 19.03 1.17
C ALA A 152 19.14 18.55 2.06
N THR A 153 18.81 19.30 3.13
CA THR A 153 17.68 19.00 4.05
C THR A 153 16.43 19.79 3.67
N GLY A 154 15.23 19.30 3.97
CA GLY A 154 13.98 20.08 3.84
C GLY A 154 13.87 21.28 4.81
N PHE A 155 14.89 21.49 5.66
CA PHE A 155 14.95 22.52 6.69
C PHE A 155 15.94 23.65 6.34
N THR A 156 16.54 23.63 5.13
CA THR A 156 17.19 24.82 4.54
C THR A 156 16.16 25.84 4.07
N ARG A 157 16.52 27.12 3.97
CA ARG A 157 15.79 28.08 3.11
C ARG A 157 16.67 28.75 2.06
N ASN A 158 17.92 28.28 1.94
CA ASN A 158 18.73 28.37 0.74
C ASN A 158 18.38 27.16 -0.13
N LEU A 159 17.61 27.38 -1.20
CA LEU A 159 17.13 26.35 -2.12
C LEU A 159 18.22 25.93 -3.13
N GLY A 160 19.27 26.74 -3.30
CA GLY A 160 20.28 26.49 -4.32
C GLY A 160 19.75 26.72 -5.74
N VAL A 161 20.39 26.06 -6.71
CA VAL A 161 20.02 26.06 -8.13
C VAL A 161 19.46 24.72 -8.62
N ASP A 162 19.39 23.73 -7.74
CA ASP A 162 18.70 22.46 -7.98
C ASP A 162 17.32 22.54 -7.33
N LEU A 163 16.28 22.58 -8.14
CA LEU A 163 14.87 22.74 -7.73
C LEU A 163 14.10 21.43 -7.93
N THR A 164 14.78 20.27 -7.99
CA THR A 164 14.14 18.96 -8.21
C THR A 164 13.33 18.45 -7.01
N ASN A 165 13.67 18.93 -5.82
CA ASN A 165 12.99 18.71 -4.52
C ASN A 165 11.98 19.82 -4.16
N ASP A 166 11.75 20.78 -5.05
CA ASP A 166 10.87 21.93 -4.83
C ASP A 166 9.54 21.82 -5.58
N HIS A 167 8.50 22.47 -5.03
CA HIS A 167 7.18 22.50 -5.67
C HIS A 167 7.21 23.23 -7.03
N PRO A 168 6.56 22.68 -8.08
CA PRO A 168 6.50 23.28 -9.41
C PRO A 168 6.12 24.77 -9.47
N ILE A 169 6.79 25.51 -10.37
CA ILE A 169 6.63 26.96 -10.63
C ILE A 169 7.01 27.31 -12.08
N SER A 170 6.48 28.41 -12.64
CA SER A 170 6.67 28.88 -14.03
C SER A 170 5.97 28.09 -15.14
N PHE A 171 5.12 27.13 -14.77
CA PHE A 171 4.21 26.42 -15.67
C PHE A 171 2.85 27.13 -15.76
N THR A 172 2.16 26.99 -16.90
CA THR A 172 0.79 27.49 -17.11
C THR A 172 -0.22 26.66 -16.33
N TYR A 173 -1.07 27.31 -15.53
CA TYR A 173 -2.15 26.64 -14.78
C TYR A 173 -3.50 27.14 -15.31
N ASP A 174 -4.21 26.25 -16.00
CA ASP A 174 -5.49 26.51 -16.66
C ASP A 174 -6.46 25.31 -16.54
N ALA A 175 -7.59 25.39 -17.24
CA ALA A 175 -8.60 24.34 -17.26
C ALA A 175 -8.16 23.06 -18.02
N ALA A 176 -7.20 23.17 -18.96
CA ALA A 176 -6.71 22.04 -19.74
C ALA A 176 -5.77 21.17 -18.90
N LEU A 177 -4.85 21.80 -18.15
CA LEU A 177 -4.03 21.11 -17.15
C LEU A 177 -4.91 20.48 -16.06
N ALA A 178 -5.91 21.21 -15.57
CA ALA A 178 -6.83 20.68 -14.55
C ALA A 178 -7.55 19.40 -15.02
N ALA A 179 -8.01 19.36 -16.27
CA ALA A 179 -8.65 18.19 -16.87
C ALA A 179 -7.68 17.02 -17.13
N ALA A 180 -6.43 17.31 -17.50
CA ALA A 180 -5.41 16.30 -17.79
C ALA A 180 -4.92 15.56 -16.53
N ASP A 181 -4.68 16.30 -15.44
CA ASP A 181 -4.31 15.78 -14.12
C ASP A 181 -5.49 15.07 -13.43
N GLY A 182 -6.65 15.74 -13.37
CA GLY A 182 -7.90 15.20 -12.84
C GLY A 182 -8.06 15.20 -11.32
N GLU A 183 -7.08 15.68 -10.55
CA GLU A 183 -7.20 16.06 -9.14
C GLU A 183 -6.85 17.55 -8.89
N LEU A 184 -6.46 18.30 -9.92
CA LEU A 184 -6.36 19.76 -9.91
C LEU A 184 -7.73 20.43 -10.13
N ARG A 185 -8.00 21.50 -9.38
CA ARG A 185 -9.13 22.42 -9.62
C ARG A 185 -8.88 23.25 -10.87
N THR A 186 -9.93 23.58 -11.61
CA THR A 186 -9.89 24.64 -12.63
C THR A 186 -9.75 26.00 -11.94
N PRO A 187 -8.82 26.88 -12.37
CA PRO A 187 -8.74 28.26 -11.88
C PRO A 187 -10.06 29.02 -12.10
N ASP A 188 -10.60 29.59 -11.03
CA ASP A 188 -11.94 30.21 -10.95
C ASP A 188 -11.92 31.74 -11.08
N GLY A 189 -10.74 32.36 -11.06
CA GLY A 189 -10.58 33.82 -11.05
C GLY A 189 -10.83 34.47 -9.68
N VAL A 190 -11.10 33.70 -8.63
CA VAL A 190 -11.46 34.19 -7.28
C VAL A 190 -10.53 33.56 -6.23
N THR A 191 -10.53 32.23 -6.14
CA THR A 191 -9.57 31.45 -5.36
C THR A 191 -8.21 31.42 -6.05
N VAL A 192 -8.18 31.06 -7.34
CA VAL A 192 -6.97 30.95 -8.17
C VAL A 192 -7.21 31.60 -9.51
N GLY A 193 -6.32 32.51 -9.94
CA GLY A 193 -6.43 33.10 -11.27
C GLY A 193 -5.46 34.25 -11.53
N THR A 194 -5.38 34.67 -12.79
CA THR A 194 -4.51 35.78 -13.22
C THR A 194 -4.98 37.12 -12.64
N ARG A 195 -4.05 37.93 -12.12
CA ARG A 195 -4.37 39.30 -11.68
C ARG A 195 -4.74 40.20 -12.87
N VAL A 196 -5.95 40.75 -12.87
CA VAL A 196 -6.40 41.76 -13.83
C VAL A 196 -6.49 43.13 -13.13
N ALA A 197 -6.02 44.19 -13.81
CA ALA A 197 -6.08 45.55 -13.28
C ALA A 197 -7.55 46.02 -13.14
N GLY A 198 -7.87 46.70 -12.05
CA GLY A 198 -9.24 47.17 -11.76
C GLY A 198 -10.22 46.10 -11.25
N GLN A 199 -9.83 44.82 -11.19
CA GLN A 199 -10.65 43.73 -10.66
C GLN A 199 -10.24 43.33 -9.24
N THR A 200 -11.12 42.59 -8.56
CA THR A 200 -10.79 41.92 -7.29
C THR A 200 -9.60 41.00 -7.48
N LYS A 201 -8.60 41.10 -6.59
CA LYS A 201 -7.39 40.27 -6.69
C LYS A 201 -7.72 38.82 -6.27
N PRO A 202 -7.37 37.79 -7.07
CA PRO A 202 -7.52 36.40 -6.66
C PRO A 202 -6.70 36.09 -5.40
N LYS A 203 -7.20 35.16 -4.58
CA LYS A 203 -6.56 34.75 -3.31
C LYS A 203 -5.17 34.17 -3.53
N LEU A 204 -5.02 33.29 -4.51
CA LEU A 204 -3.75 32.75 -5.02
C LEU A 204 -3.54 33.27 -6.46
N PRO A 205 -2.78 34.37 -6.63
CA PRO A 205 -2.63 35.03 -7.93
C PRO A 205 -1.67 34.28 -8.86
N LEU A 206 -2.12 34.04 -10.09
CA LEU A 206 -1.25 33.64 -11.20
C LEU A 206 -0.63 34.87 -11.88
N GLU A 207 0.59 34.71 -12.38
CA GLU A 207 1.30 35.73 -13.17
C GLU A 207 1.24 35.34 -14.65
N ALA A 208 0.51 36.12 -15.46
CA ALA A 208 0.28 35.80 -16.88
C ALA A 208 -0.21 34.36 -17.12
N GLY A 209 -1.10 33.84 -16.27
CA GLY A 209 -1.61 32.46 -16.32
C GLY A 209 -0.70 31.41 -15.71
N LYS A 210 0.47 31.78 -15.17
CA LYS A 210 1.46 30.85 -14.62
C LYS A 210 1.48 30.79 -13.10
N MET A 211 1.72 29.60 -12.57
CA MET A 211 2.04 29.38 -11.15
C MET A 211 3.42 29.96 -10.84
N GLN A 212 3.58 30.61 -9.68
CA GLN A 212 4.84 31.26 -9.26
C GLN A 212 4.97 31.21 -7.73
N CYS A 213 6.18 31.44 -7.20
CA CYS A 213 6.41 31.52 -5.74
C CYS A 213 5.45 32.51 -5.05
N ASN A 214 5.11 33.63 -5.70
CA ASN A 214 4.23 34.65 -5.14
C ASN A 214 2.72 34.30 -5.17
N ALA A 215 2.33 33.21 -5.83
CA ALA A 215 0.96 32.71 -5.82
C ALA A 215 0.61 32.21 -4.41
N CYS A 216 1.48 31.39 -3.82
CA CYS A 216 1.32 30.90 -2.45
C CYS A 216 1.84 31.89 -1.39
N HIS A 217 2.99 32.54 -1.63
CA HIS A 217 3.64 33.40 -0.64
C HIS A 217 3.42 34.90 -0.92
N ASP A 218 3.31 35.70 0.14
CA ASP A 218 3.44 37.15 0.09
C ASP A 218 4.37 37.63 1.22
N PRO A 219 5.57 38.16 0.93
CA PRO A 219 6.55 38.51 1.97
C PRO A 219 6.07 39.61 2.93
N HIS A 220 5.00 40.32 2.58
CA HIS A 220 4.38 41.35 3.42
C HIS A 220 3.35 40.79 4.41
N LEU A 221 2.88 39.54 4.24
CA LEU A 221 1.88 38.94 5.13
C LEU A 221 2.54 38.24 6.32
N ARG A 222 2.01 38.50 7.52
CA ARG A 222 2.24 37.67 8.71
C ARG A 222 0.95 37.13 9.28
N GLU A 223 1.10 36.06 10.05
CA GLU A 223 0.04 35.58 10.92
C GLU A 223 -0.01 36.44 12.21
N THR A 224 -1.20 36.60 12.78
CA THR A 224 -1.37 37.25 14.10
C THR A 224 -1.86 36.28 15.18
N ASP A 225 -2.41 35.13 14.80
CA ASP A 225 -2.79 34.07 15.73
C ASP A 225 -1.57 33.19 16.11
N PRO A 226 -1.07 33.21 17.36
CA PRO A 226 0.04 32.36 17.77
C PRO A 226 -0.33 30.85 17.77
N ALA A 227 -1.61 30.49 17.90
CA ALA A 227 -2.04 29.09 17.91
C ALA A 227 -1.90 28.41 16.53
N LYS A 228 -1.93 29.20 15.45
CA LYS A 228 -1.67 28.73 14.07
C LYS A 228 -0.18 28.54 13.76
N GLY A 229 0.71 29.02 14.64
CA GLY A 229 2.15 28.99 14.42
C GLY A 229 2.61 29.85 13.23
N PRO A 230 3.85 29.68 12.75
CA PRO A 230 4.39 30.50 11.68
C PRO A 230 3.79 30.08 10.32
N ALA A 231 2.92 30.92 9.77
CA ALA A 231 2.25 30.69 8.48
C ALA A 231 3.15 30.78 7.23
N LYS A 232 4.49 30.87 7.38
CA LYS A 232 5.47 30.86 6.26
C LYS A 232 5.15 31.82 5.09
N PHE A 233 4.61 33.00 5.39
CA PHE A 233 4.18 34.02 4.40
C PHE A 233 3.02 33.56 3.48
N LEU A 234 2.35 32.45 3.78
CA LEU A 234 1.28 31.89 2.95
C LEU A 234 0.02 32.76 3.00
N ARG A 235 -0.58 32.99 1.83
CA ARG A 235 -1.81 33.79 1.65
C ARG A 235 -3.03 33.21 2.34
N VAL A 236 -3.13 31.88 2.44
CA VAL A 236 -4.21 31.13 3.13
C VAL A 236 -3.63 30.19 4.20
N ASN A 237 -4.41 29.30 4.83
CA ASN A 237 -3.92 28.53 6.00
C ASN A 237 -2.75 27.60 5.63
N ARG A 238 -1.80 27.47 6.57
CA ARG A 238 -0.68 26.52 6.46
C ARG A 238 -1.09 25.09 6.83
N PHE A 239 -2.13 24.94 7.64
CA PHE A 239 -2.63 23.69 8.20
C PHE A 239 -4.12 23.56 7.93
N GLN A 240 -4.67 22.37 8.13
CA GLN A 240 -6.11 22.19 8.18
C GLN A 240 -6.63 22.73 9.52
N GLU A 241 -7.57 23.66 9.51
CA GLU A 241 -8.00 24.38 10.71
C GLU A 241 -9.26 23.81 11.36
N ILE A 242 -10.15 23.29 10.52
CA ILE A 242 -11.43 22.67 10.88
C ILE A 242 -11.47 21.30 10.19
N ALA A 243 -12.16 20.33 10.79
CA ALA A 243 -12.41 19.01 10.20
C ALA A 243 -12.74 19.14 8.68
N PRO A 244 -11.97 18.49 7.79
CA PRO A 244 -12.19 18.62 6.36
C PRO A 244 -13.52 17.94 5.98
N ASN A 245 -14.33 18.65 5.18
CA ASN A 245 -15.58 18.10 4.60
C ASN A 245 -15.46 17.80 3.10
N GLY A 246 -14.38 18.29 2.46
CA GLY A 246 -14.18 18.20 1.02
C GLY A 246 -15.11 19.11 0.21
N GLY A 247 -15.08 18.94 -1.11
CA GLY A 247 -15.80 19.80 -2.06
C GLY A 247 -15.07 21.12 -2.32
N PRO A 248 -15.79 22.24 -2.50
CA PRO A 248 -15.18 23.55 -2.76
C PRO A 248 -14.23 24.00 -1.63
N PHE A 249 -13.11 24.63 -2.01
CA PHE A 249 -12.11 25.14 -1.06
C PHE A 249 -12.69 26.22 -0.13
N ASN A 250 -12.42 26.07 1.17
CA ASN A 250 -12.84 26.99 2.21
C ASN A 250 -11.63 27.69 2.86
N GLU A 251 -11.40 28.95 2.53
CA GLU A 251 -10.30 29.79 3.05
C GLU A 251 -10.22 29.87 4.59
N ALA A 252 -11.33 29.67 5.31
CA ALA A 252 -11.37 29.71 6.78
C ALA A 252 -11.10 28.35 7.45
N ALA A 253 -11.11 27.24 6.68
CA ALA A 253 -10.98 25.88 7.18
C ALA A 253 -9.77 25.13 6.59
N ASP A 254 -9.49 25.31 5.31
CA ASP A 254 -8.65 24.39 4.55
C ASP A 254 -7.19 24.84 4.43
N ILE A 255 -6.31 23.84 4.35
CA ILE A 255 -4.89 24.02 4.01
C ILE A 255 -4.72 24.51 2.57
N VAL A 256 -3.73 25.39 2.33
CA VAL A 256 -3.39 25.98 1.01
C VAL A 256 -3.34 24.97 -0.14
N CYS A 257 -2.89 23.74 0.09
CA CYS A 257 -2.83 22.68 -0.92
C CYS A 257 -4.20 22.40 -1.55
N LEU A 258 -5.28 22.45 -0.77
CA LEU A 258 -6.65 22.14 -1.22
C LEU A 258 -7.29 23.26 -2.05
N ALA A 259 -6.65 24.43 -2.17
CA ALA A 259 -7.06 25.48 -3.10
C ALA A 259 -6.72 25.15 -4.56
N CYS A 260 -5.75 24.26 -4.79
CA CYS A 260 -5.35 23.80 -6.12
C CYS A 260 -5.63 22.29 -6.31
N HIS A 261 -5.35 21.46 -5.32
CA HIS A 261 -5.56 20.01 -5.38
C HIS A 261 -6.89 19.62 -4.71
N ASP A 262 -7.88 19.28 -5.53
CA ASP A 262 -9.21 18.82 -5.11
C ASP A 262 -9.20 17.41 -4.48
N LYS A 263 -8.25 16.55 -4.89
CA LYS A 263 -8.07 15.17 -4.36
C LYS A 263 -9.37 14.36 -4.30
N ALA A 264 -10.07 14.35 -5.44
CA ALA A 264 -11.34 13.66 -5.67
C ALA A 264 -12.47 14.14 -4.74
N GLY A 265 -12.60 15.46 -4.58
CA GLY A 265 -13.69 16.18 -3.94
C GLY A 265 -13.76 15.93 -2.44
N THR A 266 -14.36 14.81 -2.06
CA THR A 266 -14.57 14.40 -0.66
C THR A 266 -13.71 13.21 -0.24
N THR A 267 -13.10 12.46 -1.16
CA THR A 267 -12.34 11.24 -0.82
C THR A 267 -11.15 11.53 0.10
N TRP A 268 -10.38 12.61 -0.14
CA TRP A 268 -9.31 13.02 0.77
C TRP A 268 -9.82 13.33 2.18
N ALA A 269 -10.92 14.08 2.30
CA ALA A 269 -11.45 14.56 3.57
C ALA A 269 -11.82 13.44 4.55
N PHE A 270 -12.33 12.32 4.02
CA PHE A 270 -12.67 11.13 4.81
C PHE A 270 -11.56 10.06 4.80
N SER A 271 -10.39 10.33 4.23
CA SER A 271 -9.24 9.42 4.28
C SER A 271 -8.71 9.26 5.71
N ALA A 272 -8.09 8.12 6.02
CA ALA A 272 -7.54 7.83 7.33
C ALA A 272 -6.47 8.85 7.79
N HIS A 273 -5.84 9.58 6.87
CA HIS A 273 -4.82 10.60 7.18
C HIS A 273 -5.38 12.03 7.37
N ALA A 274 -6.66 12.24 7.08
CA ALA A 274 -7.34 13.55 7.18
C ALA A 274 -8.57 13.54 8.11
N HIS A 275 -9.14 12.37 8.39
CA HIS A 275 -10.34 12.26 9.22
C HIS A 275 -10.01 12.44 10.71
N PRO A 276 -10.66 13.39 11.42
CA PRO A 276 -10.29 13.76 12.80
C PRO A 276 -10.72 12.76 13.88
N GLN A 277 -11.31 11.62 13.48
CA GLN A 277 -11.59 10.46 14.34
C GLN A 277 -10.67 9.26 14.04
N VAL A 278 -9.65 9.46 13.20
CA VAL A 278 -8.74 8.40 12.72
C VAL A 278 -7.27 8.81 12.80
N ALA A 279 -6.97 10.07 12.54
CA ALA A 279 -5.62 10.67 12.63
C ALA A 279 -5.56 11.73 13.74
N ASP A 280 -6.06 11.41 14.93
CA ASP A 280 -6.05 12.29 16.10
C ASP A 280 -4.78 12.15 16.96
N GLU A 281 -3.85 11.25 16.61
CA GLU A 281 -2.54 11.16 17.24
C GLU A 281 -1.78 12.49 17.17
N LEU A 282 -1.11 12.84 18.27
CA LEU A 282 -0.40 14.11 18.42
C LEU A 282 1.08 13.96 18.07
N TYR A 283 1.63 14.95 17.37
CA TYR A 283 3.07 15.09 17.18
C TYR A 283 3.79 15.23 18.53
N ASN A 284 4.93 14.56 18.67
CA ASN A 284 5.81 14.75 19.81
C ASN A 284 6.53 16.13 19.76
N PRO A 285 6.96 16.70 20.90
CA PRO A 285 7.40 18.09 20.95
C PRO A 285 8.62 18.42 20.08
N SER A 286 9.58 17.50 19.94
CA SER A 286 10.78 17.71 19.12
C SER A 286 10.47 17.61 17.62
N ALA A 287 9.64 16.65 17.20
CA ALA A 287 9.22 16.52 15.81
C ALA A 287 8.36 17.71 15.35
N ALA A 288 7.46 18.20 16.23
CA ALA A 288 6.67 19.41 15.99
C ALA A 288 7.56 20.66 15.88
N ALA A 289 8.48 20.86 16.83
CA ALA A 289 9.39 22.00 16.83
C ALA A 289 10.28 22.05 15.58
N LEU A 290 10.85 20.92 15.16
CA LEU A 290 11.67 20.79 13.95
C LEU A 290 10.90 21.19 12.68
N ARG A 291 9.61 20.84 12.60
CA ARG A 291 8.72 21.19 11.47
C ARG A 291 8.11 22.59 11.59
N GLU A 292 8.40 23.33 12.65
CA GLU A 292 7.70 24.56 13.06
C GLU A 292 6.16 24.38 13.04
N PHE A 293 5.67 23.24 13.55
CA PHE A 293 4.25 22.98 13.79
C PHE A 293 3.85 23.50 15.18
N PRO A 294 2.56 23.82 15.43
CA PRO A 294 2.07 24.10 16.77
C PRO A 294 2.33 22.94 17.76
N SER A 295 2.48 23.27 19.04
CA SER A 295 2.49 22.25 20.11
C SER A 295 1.17 21.48 20.11
N ASN A 296 1.23 20.15 20.30
CA ASN A 296 0.06 19.27 20.27
C ASN A 296 -0.72 19.29 18.94
N GLN A 297 -0.04 19.55 17.81
CA GLN A 297 -0.63 19.39 16.48
C GLN A 297 -1.05 17.93 16.26
N PRO A 298 -2.33 17.63 15.96
CA PRO A 298 -2.76 16.28 15.55
C PRO A 298 -2.42 16.02 14.08
N VAL A 299 -2.24 14.74 13.71
CA VAL A 299 -1.92 14.33 12.34
C VAL A 299 -2.93 14.88 11.33
N TRP A 300 -4.25 14.83 11.60
CA TRP A 300 -5.27 15.36 10.69
C TRP A 300 -5.13 16.86 10.40
N LYS A 301 -4.60 17.66 11.34
CA LYS A 301 -4.30 19.09 11.11
C LYS A 301 -3.03 19.30 10.30
N GLY A 302 -2.03 18.42 10.46
CA GLY A 302 -0.86 18.37 9.60
C GLY A 302 -1.21 18.07 8.14
N ALA A 303 -2.24 17.26 7.92
CA ALA A 303 -2.85 16.98 6.61
C ALA A 303 -1.78 16.65 5.54
N CYS A 304 -1.76 17.39 4.42
CA CYS A 304 -0.81 17.18 3.33
C CYS A 304 0.67 17.30 3.77
N LEU A 305 0.96 18.09 4.82
CA LEU A 305 2.33 18.32 5.30
C LEU A 305 2.90 17.15 6.14
N ASN A 306 2.10 16.14 6.46
CA ASN A 306 2.60 14.90 7.05
C ASN A 306 3.48 14.15 6.05
N CYS A 307 2.99 14.01 4.81
CA CYS A 307 3.63 13.25 3.75
C CYS A 307 4.46 14.10 2.78
N HIS A 308 4.15 15.39 2.62
CA HIS A 308 4.85 16.27 1.69
C HIS A 308 5.56 17.45 2.37
N ASP A 309 6.62 17.95 1.73
CA ASP A 309 7.16 19.30 1.96
C ASP A 309 7.35 20.01 0.61
N THR A 310 6.99 21.30 0.51
CA THR A 310 7.14 22.06 -0.74
C THR A 310 8.59 22.36 -1.10
N HIS A 311 9.50 22.13 -0.14
CA HIS A 311 10.95 22.21 -0.25
C HIS A 311 11.53 21.01 0.53
N THR A 312 11.52 19.81 -0.06
CA THR A 312 11.85 18.57 0.68
C THR A 312 13.35 18.27 0.71
N VAL A 313 13.75 17.17 1.35
CA VAL A 313 15.13 16.64 1.32
C VAL A 313 15.56 16.35 -0.12
N GLN A 314 16.80 16.71 -0.49
CA GLN A 314 17.31 16.46 -1.84
C GLN A 314 17.36 14.94 -2.09
N GLY A 315 16.91 14.50 -3.28
CA GLY A 315 16.81 13.07 -3.64
C GLY A 315 15.43 12.44 -3.41
N ALA A 316 14.56 13.02 -2.58
CA ALA A 316 13.18 12.52 -2.43
C ALA A 316 12.34 12.83 -3.67
N ARG A 317 11.64 11.82 -4.19
CA ARG A 317 10.69 11.99 -5.30
C ARG A 317 9.36 12.57 -4.78
N ARG A 318 8.57 13.16 -5.69
CA ARG A 318 7.15 13.52 -5.48
C ARG A 318 6.90 14.38 -4.23
N LEU A 319 7.87 15.23 -3.88
CA LEU A 319 7.87 16.13 -2.71
C LEU A 319 7.74 15.41 -1.35
N LEU A 320 8.09 14.13 -1.27
CA LEU A 320 7.91 13.31 -0.07
C LEU A 320 8.79 13.80 1.09
N ARG A 321 8.17 14.07 2.25
CA ARG A 321 8.85 14.52 3.47
C ARG A 321 9.76 13.42 3.99
N GLU A 322 11.05 13.70 4.08
CA GLU A 322 12.05 12.76 4.62
C GLU A 322 12.04 11.39 3.89
N GLY A 323 11.61 11.39 2.61
CA GLY A 323 11.50 10.20 1.77
C GLY A 323 12.82 9.83 1.08
N THR A 324 13.90 9.66 1.85
CA THR A 324 15.21 9.20 1.34
C THR A 324 15.89 8.19 2.26
N ASP A 325 16.77 7.36 1.70
CA ASP A 325 17.57 6.34 2.42
C ASP A 325 18.54 6.93 3.47
N SER A 326 18.75 8.25 3.46
CA SER A 326 19.64 9.00 4.36
C SER A 326 19.43 8.65 5.83
N SER A 327 20.52 8.29 6.51
CA SER A 327 20.57 7.98 7.94
C SER A 327 20.82 9.21 8.82
N ALA A 328 20.92 10.41 8.23
CA ALA A 328 21.06 11.67 8.95
C ALA A 328 19.73 12.10 9.61
N THR A 329 19.82 12.84 10.73
CA THR A 329 18.66 13.40 11.43
C THR A 329 18.87 14.91 11.66
N PRO A 330 18.12 15.80 10.97
CA PRO A 330 17.17 15.50 9.90
C PRO A 330 17.86 14.92 8.66
N LYS A 331 17.09 14.21 7.82
CA LYS A 331 17.60 13.63 6.57
C LYS A 331 18.19 14.71 5.65
N SER A 332 19.30 14.35 5.02
CA SER A 332 20.11 15.21 4.17
C SER A 332 20.61 14.40 2.98
N GLY A 333 20.16 14.73 1.78
CA GLY A 333 20.42 13.92 0.58
C GLY A 333 19.83 12.51 0.66
N GLY A 334 20.48 11.57 -0.05
CA GLY A 334 20.10 10.16 -0.15
C GLY A 334 19.43 9.81 -1.47
N ASN A 335 19.24 8.51 -1.71
CA ASN A 335 18.35 8.01 -2.77
C ASN A 335 16.89 8.10 -2.31
N SER A 336 15.95 8.11 -3.25
CA SER A 336 14.51 8.13 -2.96
C SER A 336 14.08 6.85 -2.23
N ALA A 337 13.32 7.01 -1.15
CA ALA A 337 12.85 5.92 -0.29
C ALA A 337 11.52 6.35 0.38
N ILE A 338 10.39 5.97 -0.23
CA ILE A 338 9.05 6.45 0.14
C ILE A 338 8.55 5.86 1.46
N GLU A 339 8.97 4.65 1.80
CA GLU A 339 8.66 3.96 3.04
C GLU A 339 9.18 4.73 4.26
N GLN A 340 10.30 5.45 4.12
CA GLN A 340 10.84 6.35 5.16
C GLN A 340 9.85 7.45 5.55
N THR A 341 9.09 8.01 4.60
CA THR A 341 8.02 8.97 4.88
C THR A 341 6.90 8.33 5.72
N CYS A 342 6.55 7.07 5.44
CA CYS A 342 5.54 6.33 6.21
C CYS A 342 6.04 5.94 7.62
N TYR A 343 7.29 5.50 7.73
CA TYR A 343 7.92 5.05 8.98
C TYR A 343 8.03 6.14 10.05
N GLN A 344 7.95 7.43 9.67
CA GLN A 344 7.83 8.55 10.61
C GLN A 344 6.70 8.31 11.62
N CYS A 345 5.53 7.80 11.17
CA CYS A 345 4.38 7.53 12.04
C CYS A 345 4.18 6.02 12.27
N HIS A 346 4.33 5.21 11.21
CA HIS A 346 4.08 3.77 11.22
C HIS A 346 5.25 2.94 11.76
N SER A 347 5.74 3.34 12.93
CA SER A 347 6.76 2.66 13.73
C SER A 347 6.46 2.80 15.22
N SER A 348 7.07 1.97 16.07
CA SER A 348 6.94 2.13 17.51
C SER A 348 7.63 3.42 18.01
N ILE A 349 7.25 3.86 19.22
CA ILE A 349 7.95 4.96 19.91
C ILE A 349 9.45 4.65 20.09
N ALA A 350 9.81 3.38 20.30
CA ALA A 350 11.20 2.94 20.46
C ALA A 350 12.00 2.96 19.14
N GLU A 351 11.34 2.78 17.99
CA GLU A 351 11.94 2.94 16.66
C GLU A 351 12.05 4.42 16.22
N GLY A 352 11.55 5.36 17.03
CA GLY A 352 11.70 6.80 16.81
C GLY A 352 10.49 7.49 16.15
N SER A 353 9.27 6.95 16.31
CA SER A 353 8.05 7.57 15.78
C SER A 353 7.89 9.04 16.19
N ILE A 354 7.40 9.87 15.27
CA ILE A 354 7.19 11.31 15.46
C ILE A 354 5.96 11.64 16.32
N LEU A 355 5.20 10.63 16.73
CA LEU A 355 3.96 10.75 17.50
C LEU A 355 4.20 10.54 19.00
N THR A 356 3.25 10.96 19.84
CA THR A 356 3.28 10.71 21.30
C THR A 356 2.65 9.37 21.69
N ASN A 357 1.78 8.81 20.84
CA ASN A 357 1.16 7.50 20.97
C ASN A 357 1.00 6.89 19.57
N VAL A 358 1.04 5.56 19.51
CA VAL A 358 0.87 4.76 18.28
C VAL A 358 -0.07 3.56 18.49
N SER A 359 -0.84 3.52 19.58
CA SER A 359 -1.68 2.36 19.94
C SER A 359 -2.77 1.99 18.94
N ASN A 360 -3.10 2.88 18.00
CA ASN A 360 -4.04 2.65 16.90
C ASN A 360 -3.37 2.71 15.51
N VAL A 361 -2.05 2.90 15.46
CA VAL A 361 -1.26 3.14 14.24
C VAL A 361 -0.53 1.85 13.87
N PRO A 362 -0.80 1.22 12.71
CA PRO A 362 -0.13 -0.01 12.32
C PRO A 362 1.39 0.17 12.20
N ASN A 363 2.16 -0.62 12.96
CA ASN A 363 3.63 -0.62 12.89
C ASN A 363 4.13 -1.53 11.76
N ILE A 364 4.15 -1.00 10.54
CA ILE A 364 4.68 -1.72 9.36
C ILE A 364 6.21 -1.80 9.37
N ARG A 365 6.91 -0.88 10.05
CA ARG A 365 8.38 -0.82 10.06
C ARG A 365 9.02 -2.04 10.71
N THR A 366 8.44 -2.54 11.79
CA THR A 366 8.92 -3.77 12.43
C THR A 366 8.77 -4.98 11.51
N ASP A 367 7.66 -5.11 10.78
CA ASP A 367 7.48 -6.19 9.79
C ASP A 367 8.49 -6.09 8.64
N PHE A 368 8.69 -4.90 8.08
CA PHE A 368 9.73 -4.67 7.06
C PHE A 368 11.17 -4.77 7.60
N SER A 369 11.36 -4.97 8.90
CA SER A 369 12.66 -5.29 9.51
C SER A 369 12.88 -6.81 9.66
N LEU A 370 11.88 -7.65 9.33
CA LEU A 370 11.96 -9.11 9.51
C LEU A 370 12.84 -9.82 8.46
N PRO A 371 13.32 -11.06 8.74
CA PRO A 371 14.21 -11.81 7.85
C PRO A 371 13.61 -12.22 6.50
N ARG A 372 12.27 -12.27 6.41
CA ARG A 372 11.52 -12.49 5.17
C ARG A 372 10.54 -11.33 4.99
N ARG A 373 10.60 -10.63 3.86
CA ARG A 373 9.81 -9.41 3.62
C ARG A 373 9.69 -9.10 2.14
N MET A 374 8.79 -8.17 1.84
CA MET A 374 8.70 -7.50 0.54
C MET A 374 9.92 -6.56 0.36
N PRO A 375 10.57 -6.53 -0.84
CA PRO A 375 11.78 -5.75 -1.07
C PRO A 375 11.50 -4.25 -1.26
N ILE A 376 11.47 -3.51 -0.15
CA ILE A 376 11.07 -2.11 -0.07
C ILE A 376 12.23 -1.10 0.03
N THR A 377 13.48 -1.57 -0.05
CA THR A 377 14.67 -0.70 -0.02
C THR A 377 15.51 -0.90 -1.29
N ASP A 378 16.27 0.11 -1.70
CA ASP A 378 17.29 0.01 -2.79
C ASP A 378 18.14 -1.27 -2.67
N SER A 379 18.60 -1.58 -1.46
CA SER A 379 19.41 -2.76 -1.14
C SER A 379 18.66 -4.09 -1.30
N ASP A 380 17.34 -4.10 -1.10
CA ASP A 380 16.51 -5.29 -1.30
C ASP A 380 16.07 -5.44 -2.77
N GLN A 381 15.90 -4.34 -3.50
CA GLN A 381 15.55 -4.31 -4.92
C GLN A 381 16.76 -4.58 -5.84
N GLY A 382 17.99 -4.39 -5.32
CA GLY A 382 19.24 -4.66 -6.03
C GLY A 382 19.79 -3.47 -6.82
N GLY A 383 19.29 -2.27 -6.56
CA GLY A 383 19.60 -1.01 -7.22
C GLY A 383 18.67 0.10 -6.74
N THR A 384 18.84 1.32 -7.26
CA THR A 384 18.00 2.45 -6.86
C THR A 384 16.53 2.25 -7.24
N GLU A 385 15.62 2.57 -6.31
CA GLU A 385 14.16 2.59 -6.47
C GLU A 385 13.74 3.08 -7.87
N VAL A 386 12.90 2.31 -8.55
CA VAL A 386 12.41 2.60 -9.92
C VAL A 386 10.91 2.88 -10.01
N HIS A 387 10.21 2.89 -8.87
CA HIS A 387 8.75 3.01 -8.81
C HIS A 387 8.27 4.36 -9.34
N ASP A 388 7.48 4.37 -10.42
CA ASP A 388 7.01 5.60 -11.04
C ASP A 388 5.54 5.56 -11.48
N ILE A 389 4.67 5.94 -10.54
CA ILE A 389 3.28 6.31 -10.80
C ILE A 389 3.20 7.41 -11.86
N GLY A 390 2.30 7.24 -12.83
CA GLY A 390 2.21 8.10 -14.00
C GLY A 390 2.74 7.45 -15.28
N THR A 391 3.60 6.43 -15.20
CA THR A 391 4.19 5.78 -16.39
C THR A 391 3.26 4.84 -17.15
N GLY A 392 2.14 4.42 -16.55
CA GLY A 392 1.22 3.48 -17.18
C GLY A 392 0.37 4.08 -18.31
N THR A 393 -0.58 3.31 -18.82
CA THR A 393 -1.42 3.69 -19.97
C THR A 393 -2.69 4.44 -19.57
N GLY A 394 -3.21 5.26 -20.49
CA GLY A 394 -4.42 6.07 -20.30
C GLY A 394 -4.14 7.50 -19.81
N THR A 395 -5.15 8.16 -19.24
CA THR A 395 -5.08 9.53 -18.72
C THR A 395 -5.14 9.55 -17.19
N GLN A 396 -4.90 10.73 -16.58
CA GLN A 396 -4.99 10.96 -15.13
C GLN A 396 -4.20 9.91 -14.33
N ARG A 397 -2.96 9.64 -14.74
CA ARG A 397 -2.21 8.44 -14.34
C ARG A 397 -1.59 8.58 -12.95
N GLY A 398 -1.09 9.77 -12.62
CA GLY A 398 -0.61 10.11 -11.28
C GLY A 398 -1.72 10.05 -10.23
N LYS A 399 -2.89 10.63 -10.54
CA LYS A 399 -4.13 10.59 -9.73
C LYS A 399 -4.48 9.20 -9.22
N ASP A 400 -4.47 8.19 -10.10
CA ASP A 400 -4.88 6.82 -9.76
C ASP A 400 -3.70 5.89 -9.44
N PHE A 401 -2.47 6.40 -9.33
CA PHE A 401 -1.29 5.63 -8.97
C PHE A 401 -1.04 4.49 -10.00
N VAL A 402 -1.06 4.87 -11.29
CA VAL A 402 -0.96 3.97 -12.44
C VAL A 402 0.47 3.89 -12.94
N GLU A 403 1.13 2.76 -12.70
CA GLU A 403 2.47 2.45 -13.19
C GLU A 403 2.43 1.54 -14.44
N SER A 404 3.51 1.51 -15.21
CA SER A 404 3.65 0.62 -16.37
C SER A 404 4.00 -0.83 -15.95
N PRO A 405 3.45 -1.86 -16.63
CA PRO A 405 3.86 -3.26 -16.43
C PRO A 405 5.37 -3.50 -16.59
N THR A 406 6.07 -2.67 -17.35
CA THR A 406 7.52 -2.76 -17.55
C THR A 406 8.31 -2.27 -16.34
N LEU A 407 7.86 -1.24 -15.62
CA LEU A 407 8.46 -0.90 -14.32
C LEU A 407 8.09 -1.90 -13.22
N LEU A 408 6.92 -2.55 -13.32
CA LEU A 408 6.59 -3.72 -12.48
C LEU A 408 7.42 -4.99 -12.83
N GLY A 409 8.26 -4.94 -13.88
CA GLY A 409 9.24 -5.97 -14.24
C GLY A 409 9.02 -6.69 -15.58
N LYS A 410 7.94 -6.40 -16.32
CA LYS A 410 7.61 -7.13 -17.56
C LYS A 410 8.53 -6.74 -18.72
N GLY A 411 9.18 -7.75 -19.32
CA GLY A 411 10.31 -7.58 -20.24
C GLY A 411 11.58 -6.96 -19.62
N ALA A 412 11.61 -6.73 -18.30
CA ALA A 412 12.60 -5.87 -17.64
C ALA A 412 12.77 -6.27 -16.16
N SER A 413 13.24 -7.50 -15.90
CA SER A 413 13.27 -8.09 -14.56
C SER A 413 14.14 -7.36 -13.53
N GLN A 414 15.03 -6.47 -13.97
CA GLN A 414 15.81 -5.60 -13.07
C GLN A 414 14.96 -4.48 -12.43
N ASN A 415 13.75 -4.22 -12.95
CA ASN A 415 12.85 -3.21 -12.38
C ASN A 415 11.99 -3.75 -11.21
N ARG A 416 12.20 -5.01 -10.78
CA ARG A 416 11.34 -5.70 -9.80
C ARG A 416 11.44 -5.10 -8.39
N HIS A 417 10.53 -4.19 -8.09
CA HIS A 417 10.38 -3.51 -6.80
C HIS A 417 9.05 -3.86 -6.10
N VAL A 418 8.81 -3.24 -4.93
CA VAL A 418 7.47 -3.04 -4.36
C VAL A 418 7.50 -1.90 -3.36
N GLU A 419 6.60 -0.92 -3.52
CA GLU A 419 6.50 0.23 -2.62
C GLU A 419 5.19 0.24 -1.81
N CYS A 420 5.12 1.07 -0.75
CA CYS A 420 3.86 1.32 -0.04
C CYS A 420 2.72 1.73 -1.00
N THR A 421 3.08 2.46 -2.06
CA THR A 421 2.17 2.99 -3.10
C THR A 421 1.84 1.99 -4.21
N ASP A 422 2.34 0.75 -4.16
CA ASP A 422 1.80 -0.35 -4.96
C ASP A 422 0.49 -0.90 -4.40
N CYS A 423 0.35 -0.90 -3.06
CA CYS A 423 -0.73 -1.55 -2.33
C CYS A 423 -1.72 -0.57 -1.71
N HIS A 424 -1.31 0.68 -1.45
CA HIS A 424 -2.12 1.69 -0.77
C HIS A 424 -2.14 3.02 -1.52
N ASN A 425 -3.32 3.64 -1.65
CA ASN A 425 -3.43 5.03 -2.10
C ASN A 425 -3.62 5.94 -0.88
N PRO A 426 -2.57 6.61 -0.36
CA PRO A 426 -2.65 7.35 0.91
C PRO A 426 -3.62 8.53 0.89
N HIS A 427 -4.10 8.97 -0.28
CA HIS A 427 -5.17 9.97 -0.38
C HIS A 427 -6.58 9.39 -0.20
N ARG A 428 -6.72 8.05 -0.24
CA ARG A 428 -8.02 7.35 -0.39
C ARG A 428 -8.23 6.17 0.56
N VAL A 429 -7.18 5.71 1.27
CA VAL A 429 -7.33 4.70 2.35
C VAL A 429 -8.28 5.21 3.44
N ILE A 430 -9.12 4.33 3.98
CA ILE A 430 -10.10 4.64 5.03
C ILE A 430 -10.04 3.61 6.16
N LYS A 431 -10.33 4.01 7.41
CA LYS A 431 -10.44 3.09 8.54
C LYS A 431 -11.83 2.45 8.55
N ASN A 432 -12.09 1.61 7.55
CA ASN A 432 -13.29 0.80 7.45
C ASN A 432 -12.98 -0.63 7.00
N ARG A 433 -13.82 -1.58 7.41
CA ARG A 433 -13.67 -3.01 7.11
C ARG A 433 -13.95 -3.38 5.65
N SER A 434 -14.48 -2.45 4.85
CA SER A 434 -14.80 -2.60 3.42
C SER A 434 -14.44 -1.33 2.64
N PHE A 435 -13.90 -1.49 1.44
CA PHE A 435 -13.60 -0.38 0.51
C PHE A 435 -14.84 0.45 0.12
N ALA A 436 -16.04 -0.14 0.24
CA ALA A 436 -17.31 0.45 -0.15
C ALA A 436 -18.11 1.06 1.02
N ALA A 437 -17.57 1.05 2.24
CA ALA A 437 -18.20 1.64 3.42
C ALA A 437 -18.38 3.17 3.32
N ASN A 438 -19.12 3.75 4.27
CA ASN A 438 -19.23 5.21 4.42
C ASN A 438 -18.11 5.73 5.34
N PRO A 439 -17.06 6.39 4.81
CA PRO A 439 -15.89 6.76 5.62
C PRO A 439 -16.12 7.96 6.56
N ALA A 440 -17.26 8.63 6.46
CA ALA A 440 -17.71 9.58 7.48
C ALA A 440 -18.11 8.89 8.81
N VAL A 441 -18.14 7.55 8.86
CA VAL A 441 -18.26 6.74 10.07
C VAL A 441 -17.19 5.64 10.03
N PRO A 442 -16.01 5.87 10.64
CA PRO A 442 -14.96 4.86 10.74
C PRO A 442 -15.40 3.61 11.52
N ASP A 443 -14.92 2.44 11.11
CA ASP A 443 -15.04 1.19 11.86
C ASP A 443 -13.93 1.07 12.92
N ALA A 444 -13.99 0.02 13.76
CA ALA A 444 -12.96 -0.28 14.74
C ALA A 444 -11.55 -0.53 14.12
N ALA A 445 -11.49 -0.97 12.85
CA ALA A 445 -10.27 -1.26 12.10
C ALA A 445 -10.44 -0.97 10.60
N GLY A 446 -9.34 -0.79 9.88
CA GLY A 446 -9.31 -0.60 8.42
C GLY A 446 -9.08 -1.88 7.61
N THR A 447 -8.77 -2.99 8.30
CA THR A 447 -8.62 -4.34 7.76
C THR A 447 -9.98 -5.03 7.66
N HIS A 448 -10.07 -6.13 6.92
CA HIS A 448 -11.32 -6.92 6.85
C HIS A 448 -11.70 -7.51 8.23
N ASP A 449 -12.96 -7.92 8.38
CA ASP A 449 -13.42 -8.67 9.57
C ASP A 449 -13.04 -10.16 9.47
N HIS A 450 -12.44 -10.71 10.52
CA HIS A 450 -12.05 -12.12 10.59
C HIS A 450 -13.08 -12.96 11.40
N ASN A 451 -14.35 -12.82 11.03
CA ASN A 451 -15.52 -13.48 11.62
C ASN A 451 -16.38 -14.19 10.55
N ALA A 452 -17.47 -14.86 10.97
CA ALA A 452 -18.36 -15.59 10.06
C ALA A 452 -18.95 -14.70 8.95
N GLY A 453 -19.19 -15.26 7.75
CA GLY A 453 -19.46 -14.46 6.55
C GLY A 453 -18.20 -13.86 5.92
N HIS A 454 -17.04 -14.46 6.18
CA HIS A 454 -15.73 -14.07 5.65
C HIS A 454 -15.66 -14.15 4.10
N THR A 455 -14.86 -13.27 3.49
CA THR A 455 -14.84 -13.08 2.02
C THR A 455 -13.41 -12.82 1.49
N ASN A 456 -13.30 -12.23 0.30
CA ASN A 456 -12.08 -11.70 -0.30
C ASN A 456 -12.20 -10.21 -0.68
N LEU A 457 -13.22 -9.51 -0.16
CA LEU A 457 -13.54 -8.11 -0.48
C LEU A 457 -12.45 -7.15 0.04
N ALA A 458 -11.95 -6.27 -0.83
CA ALA A 458 -10.96 -5.27 -0.43
C ALA A 458 -11.45 -4.45 0.78
N SER A 459 -10.64 -4.31 1.82
CA SER A 459 -10.98 -3.46 2.97
C SER A 459 -10.58 -1.99 2.72
N GLY A 460 -10.85 -1.11 3.68
CA GLY A 460 -10.62 0.32 3.56
C GLY A 460 -9.17 0.73 3.30
N VAL A 461 -8.18 -0.04 3.77
CA VAL A 461 -6.76 0.23 3.48
C VAL A 461 -6.35 -0.03 2.02
N LEU A 462 -7.20 -0.69 1.22
CA LEU A 462 -6.97 -0.93 -0.22
C LEU A 462 -7.89 -0.06 -1.11
N LYS A 463 -8.60 0.91 -0.53
CA LYS A 463 -9.52 1.78 -1.28
C LYS A 463 -8.76 2.68 -2.24
N GLY A 464 -9.16 2.66 -3.51
CA GLY A 464 -8.68 3.60 -4.53
C GLY A 464 -7.28 3.35 -5.10
N ILE A 465 -6.69 2.18 -4.87
CA ILE A 465 -5.44 1.71 -5.50
C ILE A 465 -5.70 1.00 -6.84
N THR A 466 -4.63 0.65 -7.57
CA THR A 466 -4.66 -0.14 -8.79
C THR A 466 -4.61 -1.65 -8.55
N GLY A 467 -5.10 -2.42 -9.51
CA GLY A 467 -5.06 -3.88 -9.49
C GLY A 467 -5.47 -4.49 -10.84
N VAL A 468 -5.61 -5.82 -10.90
CA VAL A 468 -5.94 -6.57 -12.12
C VAL A 468 -6.86 -7.75 -11.84
N GLU A 469 -7.85 -7.96 -12.71
CA GLU A 469 -8.63 -9.22 -12.76
C GLU A 469 -8.09 -10.10 -13.91
N PRO A 470 -7.64 -11.34 -13.64
CA PRO A 470 -7.07 -12.21 -14.67
C PRO A 470 -8.14 -12.83 -15.60
N VAL A 471 -7.92 -12.75 -16.91
CA VAL A 471 -8.79 -13.33 -17.94
C VAL A 471 -8.14 -14.60 -18.51
N TYR A 472 -8.89 -15.71 -18.55
CA TYR A 472 -8.39 -17.04 -18.95
C TYR A 472 -9.12 -17.58 -20.18
N ALA A 473 -8.39 -18.26 -21.07
CA ALA A 473 -8.95 -18.95 -22.24
C ALA A 473 -9.21 -20.45 -22.02
N SER A 474 -8.73 -21.03 -20.91
CA SER A 474 -8.80 -22.46 -20.60
C SER A 474 -8.84 -22.69 -19.09
N ALA A 475 -9.49 -23.75 -18.65
CA ALA A 475 -9.55 -24.18 -17.24
C ALA A 475 -8.42 -25.16 -16.84
N ALA A 476 -7.58 -25.56 -17.78
CA ALA A 476 -6.50 -26.51 -17.55
C ALA A 476 -5.39 -25.89 -16.70
N PHE A 477 -4.88 -26.63 -15.71
CA PHE A 477 -3.68 -26.21 -14.97
C PHE A 477 -2.50 -25.97 -15.93
N GLY A 478 -1.68 -24.96 -15.63
CA GLY A 478 -0.67 -24.42 -16.54
C GLY A 478 -1.17 -23.32 -17.49
N SER A 479 -2.50 -23.15 -17.65
CA SER A 479 -3.07 -22.07 -18.48
C SER A 479 -2.91 -20.71 -17.80
N VAL A 480 -1.88 -19.97 -18.18
CA VAL A 480 -1.69 -18.59 -17.72
C VAL A 480 -2.81 -17.67 -18.24
N PRO A 481 -3.16 -16.59 -17.50
CA PRO A 481 -4.03 -15.53 -18.01
C PRO A 481 -3.58 -15.01 -19.38
N VAL A 482 -4.54 -14.91 -20.31
CA VAL A 482 -4.34 -14.37 -21.67
C VAL A 482 -4.52 -12.86 -21.73
N GLY A 483 -5.10 -12.26 -20.68
CA GLY A 483 -5.31 -10.83 -20.52
C GLY A 483 -5.63 -10.49 -19.07
N PHE A 484 -5.76 -9.21 -18.78
CA PHE A 484 -6.09 -8.71 -17.45
C PHE A 484 -6.99 -7.47 -17.58
N ASP A 485 -8.15 -7.47 -16.91
CA ASP A 485 -8.96 -6.25 -16.80
C ASP A 485 -8.34 -5.35 -15.73
N PHE A 486 -7.79 -4.21 -16.15
CA PHE A 486 -7.15 -3.26 -15.25
C PHE A 486 -8.17 -2.59 -14.31
N LYS A 487 -7.82 -2.48 -13.04
CA LYS A 487 -8.63 -1.90 -11.97
C LYS A 487 -7.98 -0.61 -11.49
N ARG A 488 -8.73 0.50 -11.47
CA ARG A 488 -8.26 1.83 -11.04
C ARG A 488 -9.41 2.73 -10.56
N GLY A 489 -9.06 3.82 -9.88
CA GLY A 489 -10.03 4.79 -9.36
C GLY A 489 -10.77 4.30 -8.11
N ASP A 490 -11.76 5.08 -7.67
CA ASP A 490 -12.59 4.78 -6.50
C ASP A 490 -14.06 4.69 -6.91
N GLY A 491 -14.76 3.65 -6.45
CA GLY A 491 -16.20 3.47 -6.65
C GLY A 491 -17.08 4.25 -5.66
N GLY A 492 -16.49 4.92 -4.67
CA GLY A 492 -17.19 5.74 -3.69
C GLY A 492 -17.80 4.92 -2.54
N VAL A 493 -18.95 5.38 -2.03
CA VAL A 493 -19.72 4.74 -0.94
C VAL A 493 -20.83 3.88 -1.55
N ASN A 494 -21.10 2.70 -0.98
CA ASN A 494 -22.00 1.68 -1.54
C ASN A 494 -21.59 1.20 -2.94
N ALA A 495 -20.29 1.26 -3.25
CA ALA A 495 -19.71 0.85 -4.53
C ALA A 495 -20.03 -0.61 -4.88
N ASN A 496 -20.25 -0.89 -6.17
CA ASN A 496 -20.47 -2.25 -6.66
C ASN A 496 -19.27 -3.16 -6.33
N THR A 497 -19.57 -4.30 -5.72
CA THR A 497 -18.60 -5.31 -5.25
C THR A 497 -18.40 -6.47 -6.25
N ALA A 498 -18.94 -6.38 -7.47
CA ALA A 498 -18.65 -7.33 -8.53
C ALA A 498 -17.18 -7.24 -8.98
N ALA A 499 -16.50 -8.37 -9.20
CA ALA A 499 -15.10 -8.40 -9.65
C ALA A 499 -14.89 -7.72 -11.02
N GLY A 500 -15.95 -7.69 -11.86
CA GLY A 500 -15.99 -6.95 -13.13
C GLY A 500 -16.11 -5.43 -13.02
N SER A 501 -16.19 -4.85 -11.81
CA SER A 501 -16.14 -3.39 -11.62
C SER A 501 -14.80 -2.81 -12.11
N THR A 502 -14.77 -1.50 -12.38
CA THR A 502 -13.57 -0.81 -12.92
C THR A 502 -12.54 -0.44 -11.84
N TRP A 503 -12.92 -0.43 -10.56
CA TRP A 503 -12.05 -0.23 -9.40
C TRP A 503 -11.67 -1.56 -8.74
N VAL A 504 -10.67 -1.52 -7.85
CA VAL A 504 -10.32 -2.68 -7.02
C VAL A 504 -11.49 -3.01 -6.10
N THR A 505 -11.90 -4.28 -6.10
CA THR A 505 -12.97 -4.81 -5.23
C THR A 505 -12.50 -6.03 -4.43
N ARG A 506 -11.29 -6.55 -4.68
CA ARG A 506 -10.72 -7.74 -4.03
C ARG A 506 -9.26 -7.53 -3.70
N GLU A 507 -8.79 -8.10 -2.58
CA GLU A 507 -7.38 -8.03 -2.20
C GLU A 507 -6.48 -8.67 -3.27
N TYR A 508 -6.85 -9.84 -3.80
CA TYR A 508 -6.05 -10.53 -4.82
C TYR A 508 -5.86 -9.71 -6.10
N GLN A 509 -6.74 -8.76 -6.43
CA GLN A 509 -6.57 -7.91 -7.60
C GLN A 509 -5.33 -7.01 -7.45
N VAL A 510 -5.01 -6.60 -6.22
CA VAL A 510 -3.77 -5.87 -5.89
C VAL A 510 -2.57 -6.83 -5.97
N CYS A 511 -2.63 -7.98 -5.30
CA CYS A 511 -1.52 -8.94 -5.28
C CYS A 511 -1.16 -9.48 -6.67
N LEU A 512 -2.15 -9.81 -7.50
CA LEU A 512 -1.92 -10.33 -8.86
C LEU A 512 -1.34 -9.29 -9.82
N LYS A 513 -1.33 -7.99 -9.47
CA LYS A 513 -0.58 -6.95 -10.22
C LYS A 513 0.89 -7.36 -10.32
N CYS A 514 1.52 -7.68 -9.19
CA CYS A 514 2.96 -7.97 -9.12
C CYS A 514 3.30 -9.46 -9.14
N HIS A 515 2.35 -10.34 -8.81
CA HIS A 515 2.57 -11.79 -8.67
C HIS A 515 2.06 -12.66 -9.83
N SER A 516 1.65 -12.07 -10.96
CA SER A 516 1.23 -12.79 -12.17
C SER A 516 2.01 -12.35 -13.42
N ASN A 517 1.73 -12.98 -14.57
CA ASN A 517 2.24 -12.57 -15.88
C ASN A 517 1.70 -11.20 -16.39
N HIS A 518 1.04 -10.42 -15.52
CA HIS A 518 0.90 -8.98 -15.70
C HIS A 518 2.25 -8.25 -15.57
N ALA A 519 3.10 -8.66 -14.62
CA ALA A 519 4.33 -7.94 -14.23
C ALA A 519 5.64 -8.72 -14.52
N TYR A 520 5.56 -9.83 -15.24
CA TYR A 520 6.70 -10.58 -15.78
C TYR A 520 6.26 -11.48 -16.93
N ASP A 521 7.22 -11.98 -17.70
CA ASP A 521 7.02 -13.02 -18.72
C ASP A 521 7.46 -14.39 -18.21
N THR A 522 8.50 -14.40 -17.38
CA THR A 522 9.02 -15.56 -16.63
C THR A 522 9.04 -15.19 -15.14
N PRO A 523 8.56 -16.04 -14.20
CA PRO A 523 8.51 -15.69 -12.78
C PRO A 523 9.89 -15.35 -12.18
N PRO A 524 9.98 -14.47 -11.16
CA PRO A 524 11.25 -14.12 -10.53
C PRO A 524 11.94 -15.32 -9.85
N ALA A 525 13.27 -15.29 -9.77
CA ALA A 525 14.04 -16.29 -9.03
C ALA A 525 13.87 -16.14 -7.51
N LEU A 526 14.04 -17.21 -6.75
CA LEU A 526 14.17 -17.11 -5.29
C LEU A 526 15.56 -16.55 -4.95
N GLY A 527 15.63 -15.73 -3.90
CA GLY A 527 16.85 -15.05 -3.47
C GLY A 527 17.34 -13.94 -4.40
N SER A 528 16.58 -13.52 -5.43
CA SER A 528 16.97 -12.40 -6.29
C SER A 528 16.70 -11.02 -5.68
N SER A 529 16.06 -10.95 -4.51
CA SER A 529 15.81 -9.74 -3.75
C SER A 529 16.32 -9.90 -2.32
N GLY A 530 16.81 -8.82 -1.72
CA GLY A 530 17.01 -8.76 -0.28
C GLY A 530 15.67 -8.93 0.46
N GLY A 531 15.73 -9.43 1.69
CA GLY A 531 14.54 -9.91 2.41
C GLY A 531 13.83 -11.11 1.77
N GLY A 532 14.26 -11.58 0.59
CA GLY A 532 13.60 -12.63 -0.16
C GLY A 532 13.65 -14.01 0.49
N THR A 533 12.90 -14.95 -0.08
CA THR A 533 12.99 -16.37 0.28
C THR A 533 14.20 -17.01 -0.44
N PRO A 534 15.11 -17.72 0.24
CA PRO A 534 16.36 -18.20 -0.38
C PRO A 534 16.14 -19.24 -1.46
N SER A 535 16.94 -19.19 -2.52
CA SER A 535 16.95 -20.23 -3.56
C SER A 535 17.24 -21.61 -2.97
N GLY A 536 16.54 -22.63 -3.45
CA GLY A 536 16.56 -24.00 -2.90
C GLY A 536 15.57 -24.24 -1.76
N THR A 537 14.87 -23.22 -1.24
CA THR A 537 13.82 -23.41 -0.22
C THR A 537 12.71 -24.32 -0.76
N ASN A 538 12.43 -25.44 -0.08
CA ASN A 538 11.50 -26.46 -0.56
C ASN A 538 11.84 -26.99 -1.97
N GLY A 539 13.11 -26.89 -2.38
CA GLY A 539 13.62 -27.20 -3.72
C GLY A 539 13.40 -26.10 -4.76
N LEU A 540 12.58 -25.08 -4.48
CA LEU A 540 12.28 -24.02 -5.45
C LEU A 540 13.49 -23.11 -5.67
N THR A 541 13.86 -22.93 -6.93
CA THR A 541 14.81 -21.89 -7.37
C THR A 541 14.11 -20.66 -7.95
N GLN A 542 12.79 -20.74 -8.17
CA GLN A 542 11.96 -19.74 -8.84
C GLN A 542 10.56 -19.69 -8.21
N PHE A 543 9.95 -18.51 -8.18
CA PHE A 543 8.54 -18.34 -7.82
C PHE A 543 7.62 -18.86 -8.94
N THR A 544 6.31 -18.91 -8.71
CA THR A 544 5.32 -19.42 -9.68
C THR A 544 4.31 -18.35 -10.11
N ASN A 545 3.46 -18.65 -11.10
CA ASN A 545 2.39 -17.74 -11.54
C ASN A 545 1.11 -17.93 -10.71
N GLN A 546 0.92 -17.03 -9.75
CA GLN A 546 -0.15 -17.15 -8.75
C GLN A 546 -1.55 -17.08 -9.37
N ALA A 547 -1.74 -16.32 -10.45
CA ALA A 547 -3.03 -16.24 -11.14
C ALA A 547 -3.40 -17.60 -11.78
N MET A 548 -2.46 -18.21 -12.50
CA MET A 548 -2.63 -19.54 -13.12
C MET A 548 -3.02 -20.61 -12.07
N GLU A 549 -2.37 -20.58 -10.91
CA GLU A 549 -2.62 -21.54 -9.83
C GLU A 549 -3.98 -21.33 -9.17
N PHE A 550 -4.26 -20.12 -8.67
CA PHE A 550 -5.48 -19.77 -7.95
C PHE A 550 -6.76 -19.72 -8.82
N GLN A 551 -6.63 -19.92 -10.14
CA GLN A 551 -7.76 -19.98 -11.06
C GLN A 551 -8.88 -20.89 -10.51
N ALA A 552 -10.10 -20.34 -10.42
CA ALA A 552 -11.26 -20.96 -9.79
C ALA A 552 -12.44 -21.10 -10.79
N PRO A 553 -12.33 -21.93 -11.85
CA PRO A 553 -13.29 -21.89 -12.95
C PRO A 553 -14.65 -22.43 -12.53
N ALA A 554 -15.71 -21.73 -12.94
CA ALA A 554 -17.09 -22.01 -12.52
C ALA A 554 -17.53 -23.46 -12.82
N GLY A 555 -17.12 -24.00 -13.97
CA GLY A 555 -17.43 -25.36 -14.41
C GLY A 555 -16.87 -26.49 -13.54
N HIS A 556 -15.90 -26.22 -12.65
CA HIS A 556 -15.36 -27.22 -11.71
C HIS A 556 -15.94 -27.10 -10.29
N ARG A 557 -16.91 -26.21 -10.04
CA ARG A 557 -17.51 -26.03 -8.71
C ARG A 557 -18.40 -27.21 -8.31
N GLY A 558 -18.37 -27.58 -7.03
CA GLY A 558 -18.98 -28.82 -6.53
C GLY A 558 -18.02 -30.03 -6.64
N GLU A 559 -18.56 -31.24 -6.50
CA GLU A 559 -17.83 -32.49 -6.79
C GLU A 559 -18.44 -33.16 -8.03
N LEU A 560 -17.63 -33.33 -9.07
CA LEU A 560 -18.06 -33.82 -10.38
C LEU A 560 -16.88 -34.41 -11.17
N THR A 561 -17.17 -34.91 -12.37
CA THR A 561 -16.17 -35.23 -13.42
C THR A 561 -15.96 -34.00 -14.30
N THR A 562 -14.71 -33.68 -14.63
CA THR A 562 -14.37 -32.65 -15.64
C THR A 562 -13.22 -33.12 -16.52
N PHE A 563 -13.19 -32.66 -17.77
CA PHE A 563 -12.32 -33.20 -18.84
C PHE A 563 -11.19 -32.24 -19.24
N ASP A 564 -11.19 -31.05 -18.65
CA ASP A 564 -10.43 -29.86 -18.99
C ASP A 564 -9.58 -29.32 -17.83
N SER A 565 -9.47 -30.05 -16.70
CA SER A 565 -8.68 -29.60 -15.53
C SER A 565 -7.17 -29.66 -15.74
N GLY A 566 -6.71 -30.35 -16.79
CA GLY A 566 -5.31 -30.74 -17.02
C GLY A 566 -4.95 -32.16 -16.56
N ALA A 567 -5.89 -32.90 -15.95
CA ALA A 567 -5.72 -34.32 -15.66
C ALA A 567 -5.87 -35.19 -16.93
N PHE A 568 -5.05 -36.23 -17.07
CA PHE A 568 -4.97 -37.04 -18.29
C PHE A 568 -6.01 -38.17 -18.38
N ALA A 569 -6.47 -38.45 -19.60
CA ALA A 569 -7.22 -39.67 -19.94
C ALA A 569 -6.85 -40.12 -21.36
N GLY A 570 -6.81 -41.44 -21.59
CA GLY A 570 -6.33 -42.04 -22.83
C GLY A 570 -5.13 -42.98 -22.59
N THR A 571 -4.38 -43.29 -23.64
CA THR A 571 -3.18 -44.14 -23.57
C THR A 571 -1.94 -43.30 -23.28
N PRO A 572 -1.23 -43.49 -22.15
CA PRO A 572 -0.02 -42.72 -21.85
C PRO A 572 1.09 -42.93 -22.90
N PRO A 573 1.97 -41.93 -23.13
CA PRO A 573 3.04 -42.03 -24.11
C PRO A 573 3.93 -43.26 -23.93
N GLY A 574 4.07 -44.04 -25.01
CA GLY A 574 4.86 -45.28 -25.04
C GLY A 574 4.23 -46.49 -24.34
N GLN A 575 2.98 -46.41 -23.87
CA GLN A 575 2.30 -47.50 -23.15
C GLN A 575 1.22 -48.20 -23.98
N SER A 576 0.84 -49.41 -23.55
CA SER A 576 -0.20 -50.24 -24.19
C SER A 576 -1.53 -50.29 -23.43
N TYR A 577 -1.60 -49.70 -22.23
CA TYR A 577 -2.82 -49.59 -21.42
C TYR A 577 -3.37 -48.15 -21.48
N SER A 578 -4.66 -47.99 -21.23
CA SER A 578 -5.29 -46.67 -21.08
C SER A 578 -5.66 -46.37 -19.63
N VAL A 579 -5.66 -45.09 -19.30
CA VAL A 579 -5.99 -44.55 -17.97
C VAL A 579 -7.09 -43.49 -18.08
N ASN A 580 -7.75 -43.19 -16.98
CA ASN A 580 -8.69 -42.09 -16.88
C ASN A 580 -8.58 -41.47 -15.48
N PHE A 581 -7.90 -40.33 -15.41
CA PHE A 581 -7.76 -39.53 -14.20
C PHE A 581 -8.75 -38.34 -14.16
N GLN A 582 -9.70 -38.28 -15.10
CA GLN A 582 -10.69 -37.21 -15.24
C GLN A 582 -12.01 -37.55 -14.51
N THR A 583 -12.43 -38.82 -14.54
CA THR A 583 -13.63 -39.29 -13.82
C THR A 583 -13.52 -39.02 -12.31
N ASN A 584 -14.58 -38.40 -11.77
CA ASN A 584 -14.70 -37.86 -10.40
C ASN A 584 -13.64 -36.81 -10.00
N ASN A 585 -12.88 -36.27 -10.95
CA ASN A 585 -11.78 -35.34 -10.73
C ASN A 585 -12.05 -33.96 -11.35
N HIS A 586 -11.45 -32.94 -10.76
CA HIS A 586 -11.67 -31.53 -11.09
C HIS A 586 -10.55 -30.65 -10.52
N ARG A 587 -10.43 -29.40 -10.99
CA ARG A 587 -9.49 -28.42 -10.40
C ARG A 587 -9.68 -28.34 -8.88
N GLY A 588 -8.58 -28.37 -8.13
CA GLY A 588 -8.51 -28.04 -6.71
C GLY A 588 -7.98 -26.62 -6.54
N TRP A 589 -8.48 -25.86 -5.56
CA TRP A 589 -7.99 -24.51 -5.24
C TRP A 589 -8.38 -24.10 -3.81
N HIS A 590 -7.58 -23.23 -3.19
CA HIS A 590 -7.98 -22.41 -2.05
C HIS A 590 -8.74 -21.17 -2.53
N VAL A 591 -9.72 -20.71 -1.76
CA VAL A 591 -10.82 -19.83 -2.22
C VAL A 591 -10.45 -18.34 -2.33
N VAL A 592 -9.24 -18.04 -2.79
CA VAL A 592 -8.74 -16.66 -2.97
C VAL A 592 -9.49 -15.94 -4.08
N ILE A 593 -9.55 -16.49 -5.29
CA ILE A 593 -10.29 -15.86 -6.41
C ILE A 593 -11.80 -16.09 -6.31
N GLY A 594 -12.23 -17.32 -6.01
CA GLY A 594 -13.65 -17.65 -5.95
C GLY A 594 -14.01 -18.96 -5.23
N PRO A 595 -15.29 -19.13 -4.86
CA PRO A 595 -15.74 -20.22 -4.00
C PRO A 595 -15.71 -21.59 -4.70
N THR A 596 -15.54 -22.66 -3.92
CA THR A 596 -15.45 -24.03 -4.45
C THR A 596 -16.79 -24.66 -4.83
N GLY A 597 -17.92 -24.17 -4.32
CA GLY A 597 -19.23 -24.83 -4.43
C GLY A 597 -19.34 -26.17 -3.68
N ARG A 598 -18.34 -26.52 -2.85
CA ARG A 598 -18.23 -27.82 -2.16
C ARG A 598 -18.58 -27.66 -0.70
N THR A 599 -19.85 -27.91 -0.36
CA THR A 599 -20.39 -27.83 1.01
C THR A 599 -19.91 -28.98 1.91
N ASN A 600 -20.17 -28.89 3.21
CA ASN A 600 -19.92 -29.98 4.16
C ASN A 600 -20.51 -31.32 3.69
N ALA A 601 -21.76 -31.33 3.24
CA ALA A 601 -22.43 -32.51 2.72
C ALA A 601 -21.72 -33.09 1.48
N ILE A 602 -21.31 -32.25 0.52
CA ILE A 602 -20.59 -32.67 -0.68
C ILE A 602 -19.20 -33.22 -0.34
N ARG A 603 -18.50 -32.60 0.61
CA ARG A 603 -17.14 -32.98 1.02
C ARG A 603 -17.08 -34.19 1.95
N GLY A 604 -18.21 -34.64 2.52
CA GLY A 604 -18.17 -35.56 3.65
C GLY A 604 -17.39 -34.97 4.83
N THR A 605 -17.70 -33.73 5.20
CA THR A 605 -17.14 -33.02 6.36
C THR A 605 -18.24 -32.52 7.27
N VAL A 606 -17.89 -32.22 8.53
CA VAL A 606 -18.78 -31.60 9.52
C VAL A 606 -18.30 -30.18 9.88
N PRO A 607 -19.15 -29.31 10.43
CA PRO A 607 -18.70 -28.05 11.04
C PRO A 607 -17.56 -28.30 12.04
N GLY A 608 -16.55 -27.44 12.04
CA GLY A 608 -15.32 -27.66 12.81
C GLY A 608 -14.31 -28.63 12.16
N SER A 609 -14.51 -29.07 10.91
CA SER A 609 -13.44 -29.71 10.10
C SER A 609 -12.41 -28.69 9.57
N PHE A 610 -12.78 -27.41 9.60
CA PHE A 610 -11.94 -26.24 9.38
C PHE A 610 -12.03 -25.34 10.63
N GLN A 611 -11.00 -24.52 10.86
CA GLN A 611 -10.98 -23.53 11.94
C GLN A 611 -11.95 -22.37 11.65
N ALA A 612 -12.25 -21.53 12.65
CA ALA A 612 -13.02 -20.31 12.44
C ALA A 612 -12.20 -19.24 11.69
N PRO A 613 -12.81 -18.43 10.80
CA PRO A 613 -14.24 -18.41 10.46
C PRO A 613 -14.66 -19.54 9.51
N TRP A 614 -13.73 -20.17 8.79
CA TRP A 614 -14.05 -21.02 7.64
C TRP A 614 -14.81 -22.33 7.94
N GLY A 615 -14.88 -22.75 9.20
CA GLY A 615 -15.54 -23.97 9.68
C GLY A 615 -17.07 -23.91 9.81
N GLY A 616 -17.70 -22.75 9.59
CA GLY A 616 -19.15 -22.58 9.69
C GLY A 616 -19.92 -23.29 8.55
N ASN A 617 -21.12 -23.80 8.86
CA ASN A 617 -21.86 -24.64 7.90
C ASN A 617 -22.43 -23.85 6.70
N ALA A 618 -22.62 -22.53 6.85
CA ALA A 618 -23.06 -21.65 5.77
C ALA A 618 -21.88 -21.22 4.86
N ASP A 619 -20.66 -21.27 5.39
CA ASP A 619 -19.43 -20.71 4.83
C ASP A 619 -18.64 -21.77 4.02
N VAL A 620 -18.63 -23.04 4.47
CA VAL A 620 -17.94 -24.14 3.76
C VAL A 620 -18.51 -24.30 2.35
N GLY A 621 -17.70 -23.94 1.34
CA GLY A 621 -18.01 -24.07 -0.07
C GLY A 621 -18.50 -22.79 -0.76
N THR A 622 -19.00 -21.81 0.00
CA THR A 622 -19.60 -20.54 -0.47
C THR A 622 -18.70 -19.33 -0.24
N GLN A 623 -17.90 -19.36 0.83
CA GLN A 623 -16.99 -18.29 1.22
C GLN A 623 -15.77 -18.17 0.29
N THR A 624 -15.04 -17.09 0.51
CA THR A 624 -13.72 -16.81 -0.08
C THR A 624 -12.73 -16.42 1.04
N MET A 625 -11.45 -16.23 0.71
CA MET A 625 -10.40 -15.88 1.67
C MET A 625 -9.42 -14.88 1.06
N TYR A 626 -8.62 -14.24 1.90
CA TYR A 626 -7.60 -13.26 1.54
C TYR A 626 -6.25 -13.93 1.24
N CYS A 627 -5.38 -13.24 0.50
CA CYS A 627 -3.96 -13.59 0.44
C CYS A 627 -3.30 -13.33 1.82
N SER A 628 -3.77 -12.30 2.52
CA SER A 628 -3.34 -11.92 3.88
C SER A 628 -3.77 -12.89 4.99
N ASP A 629 -4.59 -13.93 4.70
CA ASP A 629 -4.80 -15.05 5.63
C ASP A 629 -3.62 -16.03 5.63
N CYS A 630 -2.90 -16.16 4.51
CA CYS A 630 -1.72 -17.02 4.39
C CYS A 630 -0.41 -16.23 4.56
N HIS A 631 -0.35 -14.99 4.08
CA HIS A 631 0.86 -14.18 4.04
C HIS A 631 0.83 -12.97 4.99
N GLY A 632 1.97 -12.68 5.61
CA GLY A 632 2.17 -11.62 6.59
C GLY A 632 2.89 -12.10 7.85
N SER A 633 2.90 -11.24 8.88
CA SER A 633 3.61 -11.47 10.15
C SER A 633 3.27 -12.85 10.74
N ASN A 634 4.26 -13.60 11.22
CA ASN A 634 4.04 -14.90 11.84
C ASN A 634 3.05 -14.78 13.01
N THR A 635 1.96 -15.56 12.97
CA THR A 635 0.92 -15.55 14.01
C THR A 635 0.98 -16.82 14.86
N THR A 636 0.30 -16.79 16.00
CA THR A 636 0.14 -17.96 16.89
C THR A 636 -0.56 -19.16 16.23
N GLY A 637 -0.38 -20.35 16.82
CA GLY A 637 -0.89 -21.61 16.26
C GLY A 637 -2.41 -21.69 16.16
N ASN A 638 -2.91 -22.32 15.09
CA ASN A 638 -4.34 -22.49 14.79
C ASN A 638 -5.14 -21.19 14.52
N THR A 639 -4.47 -20.06 14.30
CA THR A 639 -5.11 -18.79 13.88
C THR A 639 -4.27 -18.06 12.81
N VAL A 640 -4.92 -17.28 11.95
CA VAL A 640 -4.26 -16.32 11.03
C VAL A 640 -4.35 -14.88 11.55
N VAL A 641 -5.11 -14.63 12.62
CA VAL A 641 -5.25 -13.30 13.23
C VAL A 641 -3.89 -12.90 13.81
N PRO A 642 -3.34 -11.72 13.48
CA PRO A 642 -2.09 -11.23 14.04
C PRO A 642 -2.15 -11.07 15.55
N ASP A 643 -0.99 -11.20 16.20
CA ASP A 643 -0.89 -10.99 17.64
C ASP A 643 -1.23 -9.51 17.96
N GLY A 644 -2.12 -9.30 18.93
CA GLY A 644 -2.78 -8.01 19.20
C GLY A 644 -4.13 -7.79 18.48
N GLY A 645 -4.53 -8.67 17.56
CA GLY A 645 -5.83 -8.62 16.88
C GLY A 645 -5.86 -7.71 15.64
N GLU A 646 -7.02 -7.13 15.32
CA GLU A 646 -7.23 -6.32 14.10
C GLU A 646 -6.39 -5.04 14.07
N ASN A 647 -6.06 -4.47 15.24
CA ASN A 647 -5.17 -3.32 15.41
C ASN A 647 -3.81 -3.72 16.04
N GLY A 648 -3.43 -4.99 15.93
CA GLY A 648 -2.15 -5.53 16.43
C GLY A 648 -1.01 -5.41 15.40
N ASN A 649 -0.23 -6.48 15.25
CA ASN A 649 0.71 -6.60 14.13
C ASN A 649 -0.03 -6.42 12.79
N PRO A 650 0.56 -5.75 11.77
CA PRO A 650 -0.15 -5.44 10.54
C PRO A 650 -0.70 -6.65 9.78
N TRP A 651 -1.90 -6.51 9.23
CA TRP A 651 -2.40 -7.43 8.20
C TRP A 651 -1.76 -7.09 6.85
N GLY A 652 -1.29 -8.10 6.14
CA GLY A 652 -0.70 -7.97 4.80
C GLY A 652 0.71 -8.55 4.71
N PRO A 653 1.22 -8.79 3.48
CA PRO A 653 2.47 -9.51 3.23
C PRO A 653 3.75 -8.68 3.43
N HIS A 654 3.79 -7.77 4.42
CA HIS A 654 4.94 -6.89 4.67
C HIS A 654 6.20 -7.68 5.02
N GLY A 655 6.12 -8.53 6.05
CA GLY A 655 7.23 -9.35 6.53
C GLY A 655 6.79 -10.53 7.42
N SER A 656 7.72 -11.44 7.68
CA SER A 656 7.56 -12.61 8.54
C SER A 656 8.94 -13.19 8.95
N THR A 657 8.96 -14.06 9.95
CA THR A 657 10.08 -14.97 10.21
C THR A 657 10.08 -16.17 9.27
N ASN A 658 8.92 -16.56 8.72
CA ASN A 658 8.78 -17.74 7.86
C ASN A 658 9.09 -17.41 6.39
N ASN A 659 9.66 -18.39 5.69
CA ASN A 659 9.83 -18.37 4.23
C ASN A 659 8.50 -18.12 3.51
N PHE A 660 8.57 -17.53 2.30
CA PHE A 660 7.43 -17.07 1.50
C PHE A 660 6.51 -16.03 2.20
N ILE A 661 7.05 -15.35 3.24
CA ILE A 661 6.32 -14.38 4.07
C ILE A 661 5.05 -15.00 4.67
N LEU A 662 5.14 -16.23 5.16
CA LEU A 662 3.97 -16.99 5.63
C LEU A 662 3.63 -16.70 7.10
N LYS A 663 2.34 -16.77 7.44
CA LYS A 663 1.86 -16.64 8.83
C LYS A 663 2.23 -17.84 9.72
N GLY A 664 2.76 -18.94 9.17
CA GLY A 664 3.23 -20.14 9.87
C GLY A 664 4.12 -21.04 8.99
N GLU A 665 4.60 -22.16 9.53
CA GLU A 665 5.61 -23.01 8.86
C GLU A 665 5.05 -23.83 7.68
N TRP A 666 5.83 -23.94 6.60
CA TRP A 666 5.55 -24.85 5.46
C TRP A 666 6.84 -25.45 4.88
N SER A 667 7.00 -26.77 4.98
CA SER A 667 8.14 -27.51 4.44
C SER A 667 7.82 -28.98 4.15
N ALA A 668 8.78 -29.71 3.55
CA ALA A 668 8.71 -31.17 3.41
C ALA A 668 8.47 -31.92 4.74
N ASN A 669 8.81 -31.32 5.88
CA ASN A 669 8.64 -31.92 7.21
C ASN A 669 7.24 -31.69 7.80
N THR A 670 6.42 -30.79 7.21
CA THR A 670 5.10 -30.43 7.74
C THR A 670 4.15 -31.64 7.75
N GLY A 671 3.64 -32.00 8.93
CA GLY A 671 2.77 -33.16 9.14
C GLY A 671 2.90 -33.71 10.57
N THR A 672 3.14 -35.01 10.73
CA THR A 672 3.42 -35.66 12.03
C THR A 672 4.62 -36.61 11.97
N ASN A 673 5.38 -36.64 13.08
CA ASN A 673 6.66 -37.34 13.24
C ASN A 673 6.56 -38.73 13.89
N GLY A 674 5.38 -39.16 14.32
CA GLY A 674 5.23 -40.37 15.12
C GLY A 674 3.76 -40.76 15.29
N ARG A 675 3.49 -42.05 15.44
CA ARG A 675 2.14 -42.62 15.58
C ARG A 675 1.30 -41.89 16.62
N ASP A 676 1.91 -41.57 17.76
CA ASP A 676 1.31 -40.88 18.91
C ASP A 676 2.08 -39.59 19.24
N ALA A 677 2.78 -39.00 18.26
CA ALA A 677 3.59 -37.79 18.44
C ALA A 677 2.81 -36.52 18.06
N ALA A 678 3.30 -35.37 18.54
CA ALA A 678 2.80 -34.08 18.12
C ALA A 678 3.03 -33.84 16.62
N TYR A 679 2.03 -33.23 15.98
CA TYR A 679 2.15 -32.65 14.64
C TYR A 679 3.01 -31.38 14.65
N THR A 680 3.46 -30.93 13.48
CA THR A 680 4.28 -29.73 13.31
C THR A 680 3.62 -28.51 13.96
N ALA A 681 4.28 -27.94 14.97
CA ALA A 681 3.81 -26.75 15.68
C ALA A 681 3.73 -25.54 14.72
N ASN A 682 2.70 -24.73 14.86
CA ASN A 682 2.44 -23.54 14.05
C ASN A 682 2.48 -23.73 12.51
N ALA A 683 2.25 -24.96 12.00
CA ALA A 683 2.19 -25.20 10.57
C ALA A 683 1.05 -24.39 9.90
N LEU A 684 1.36 -23.79 8.75
CA LEU A 684 0.45 -22.91 7.99
C LEU A 684 -0.94 -23.53 7.81
N CYS A 685 -1.00 -24.79 7.36
CA CYS A 685 -2.25 -25.48 7.05
C CYS A 685 -3.21 -25.55 8.25
N PHE A 686 -2.69 -25.69 9.48
CA PHE A 686 -3.52 -25.89 10.67
C PHE A 686 -4.17 -24.62 11.22
N LYS A 687 -3.82 -23.46 10.65
CA LYS A 687 -4.52 -22.19 10.88
C LYS A 687 -5.92 -22.17 10.26
N CYS A 688 -6.15 -22.97 9.22
CA CYS A 688 -7.45 -23.12 8.55
C CYS A 688 -8.02 -24.54 8.64
N HIS A 689 -7.18 -25.58 8.77
CA HIS A 689 -7.60 -26.99 8.88
C HIS A 689 -7.47 -27.52 10.31
N THR A 690 -8.48 -28.25 10.80
CA THR A 690 -8.48 -28.80 12.17
C THR A 690 -7.43 -29.90 12.32
N ASN A 691 -6.28 -29.57 12.94
CA ASN A 691 -5.07 -30.40 13.00
C ASN A 691 -5.31 -31.89 13.30
N SER A 692 -6.12 -32.21 14.32
CA SER A 692 -6.43 -33.59 14.71
C SER A 692 -7.08 -34.41 13.58
N ASN A 693 -7.92 -33.80 12.75
CA ASN A 693 -8.57 -34.51 11.63
C ASN A 693 -7.60 -34.90 10.50
N TYR A 694 -6.40 -34.32 10.46
CA TYR A 694 -5.45 -34.48 9.35
C TYR A 694 -4.09 -35.06 9.76
N ALA A 695 -3.69 -34.95 11.03
CA ALA A 695 -2.36 -35.34 11.51
C ALA A 695 -2.33 -36.13 12.84
N ASP A 696 -3.49 -36.55 13.38
CA ASP A 696 -3.60 -37.41 14.57
C ASP A 696 -4.34 -38.73 14.21
N ARG A 697 -3.83 -39.86 14.70
CA ARG A 697 -4.49 -41.17 14.60
C ARG A 697 -5.77 -41.28 15.43
N ASN A 698 -5.90 -40.45 16.46
CA ASN A 698 -7.06 -40.35 17.34
C ASN A 698 -8.00 -39.20 16.89
N GLY A 699 -7.72 -38.60 15.74
CA GLY A 699 -8.52 -37.53 15.13
C GLY A 699 -9.99 -37.90 14.99
N LEU A 700 -10.86 -36.88 15.07
CA LEU A 700 -12.29 -37.08 14.88
C LEU A 700 -12.55 -37.69 13.49
N GLY A 701 -13.39 -38.72 13.42
CA GLY A 701 -13.73 -39.36 12.15
C GLY A 701 -13.81 -40.89 12.21
N GLY A 702 -14.49 -41.46 13.20
CA GLY A 702 -14.74 -42.91 13.27
C GLY A 702 -15.66 -43.40 12.14
N ILE A 703 -15.92 -44.72 12.09
CA ILE A 703 -16.74 -45.40 11.07
C ILE A 703 -18.19 -44.86 10.93
N SER A 704 -18.65 -44.04 11.89
CA SER A 704 -19.95 -43.36 11.88
C SER A 704 -19.92 -41.85 11.58
N ASN A 705 -18.75 -41.21 11.48
CA ASN A 705 -18.64 -39.75 11.35
C ASN A 705 -17.62 -39.34 10.27
N ARG A 706 -18.09 -38.59 9.26
CA ARG A 706 -17.27 -38.11 8.13
C ARG A 706 -16.73 -36.71 8.40
N THR A 707 -15.46 -36.63 8.78
CA THR A 707 -14.74 -35.37 9.10
C THR A 707 -13.77 -34.91 8.00
N THR A 708 -13.45 -35.78 7.04
CA THR A 708 -12.67 -35.44 5.84
C THR A 708 -13.22 -36.22 4.65
N GLY A 709 -13.09 -35.67 3.44
CA GLY A 709 -13.48 -36.36 2.20
C GLY A 709 -12.62 -37.58 1.86
N PHE A 710 -11.44 -37.72 2.47
CA PHE A 710 -10.60 -38.91 2.37
C PHE A 710 -11.00 -39.90 3.48
N TYR A 711 -12.07 -40.64 3.21
CA TYR A 711 -12.76 -41.48 4.18
C TYR A 711 -13.27 -42.76 3.51
N ASN A 712 -13.32 -43.85 4.28
CA ASN A 712 -13.80 -45.17 3.87
C ASN A 712 -14.80 -45.74 4.91
N SER A 713 -15.90 -46.33 4.45
CA SER A 713 -16.98 -46.85 5.31
C SER A 713 -16.58 -48.01 6.25
N SER A 714 -15.42 -48.65 6.04
CA SER A 714 -14.89 -49.71 6.91
C SER A 714 -13.65 -49.29 7.72
N ARG A 715 -13.10 -48.09 7.50
CA ARG A 715 -11.86 -47.60 8.15
C ARG A 715 -11.97 -46.20 8.76
N GLY A 716 -13.06 -45.48 8.54
CA GLY A 716 -13.24 -44.10 9.01
C GLY A 716 -12.44 -43.10 8.18
N ASN A 717 -12.01 -42.01 8.83
CA ASN A 717 -11.12 -41.00 8.29
C ASN A 717 -9.75 -41.62 7.93
N LEU A 718 -9.40 -41.58 6.66
CA LEU A 718 -8.20 -42.24 6.16
C LEU A 718 -6.92 -41.49 6.53
N HIS A 719 -6.95 -40.19 6.88
CA HIS A 719 -5.76 -39.51 7.40
C HIS A 719 -5.30 -40.16 8.71
N ALA A 720 -6.22 -40.29 9.68
CA ALA A 720 -5.99 -40.96 10.95
C ALA A 720 -5.53 -42.43 10.76
N TYR A 721 -6.13 -43.15 9.79
CA TYR A 721 -5.69 -44.50 9.44
C TYR A 721 -4.24 -44.55 8.92
N HIS A 722 -3.83 -43.62 8.05
CA HIS A 722 -2.45 -43.58 7.55
C HIS A 722 -1.46 -43.17 8.66
N THR A 723 -1.81 -42.22 9.54
CA THR A 723 -1.02 -41.92 10.74
C THR A 723 -0.86 -43.13 11.65
N ASP A 724 -1.91 -43.94 11.85
CA ASP A 724 -1.84 -45.15 12.67
C ASP A 724 -0.97 -46.27 12.03
N LYS A 725 -0.99 -46.42 10.70
CA LYS A 725 -0.30 -47.52 10.00
C LYS A 725 1.10 -47.22 9.50
N ILE A 726 1.35 -46.00 9.02
CA ILE A 726 2.69 -45.55 8.56
C ILE A 726 3.49 -44.97 9.74
N GLN A 727 2.81 -44.54 10.81
CA GLN A 727 3.42 -43.95 12.03
C GLN A 727 4.12 -42.60 11.81
N HIS A 728 4.11 -42.06 10.60
CA HIS A 728 4.52 -40.70 10.25
C HIS A 728 3.82 -40.31 8.95
N LEU A 729 3.61 -39.01 8.73
CA LEU A 729 2.89 -38.52 7.56
C LEU A 729 3.34 -37.09 7.24
N ARG A 730 3.71 -36.81 5.99
CA ARG A 730 3.97 -35.44 5.49
C ARG A 730 2.84 -35.00 4.57
N CYS A 731 2.50 -33.71 4.60
CA CYS A 731 1.47 -33.18 3.71
C CYS A 731 1.87 -33.31 2.22
N THR A 732 3.14 -33.05 1.89
CA THR A 732 3.63 -33.03 0.50
C THR A 732 3.84 -34.41 -0.13
N TRP A 733 3.76 -35.50 0.66
CA TRP A 733 3.68 -36.87 0.16
C TRP A 733 2.44 -37.09 -0.74
N CYS A 734 1.34 -36.42 -0.41
CA CYS A 734 0.02 -36.57 -1.05
C CYS A 734 -0.52 -35.29 -1.71
N HIS A 735 -0.14 -34.11 -1.22
CA HIS A 735 -0.59 -32.82 -1.75
C HIS A 735 0.53 -32.07 -2.48
N VAL A 736 0.16 -31.21 -3.42
CA VAL A 736 1.08 -30.35 -4.17
C VAL A 736 1.87 -29.42 -3.22
N ALA A 737 3.14 -29.17 -3.53
CA ALA A 737 4.04 -28.39 -2.68
C ALA A 737 3.77 -26.87 -2.69
N VAL A 738 3.02 -26.37 -3.68
CA VAL A 738 2.54 -24.98 -3.77
C VAL A 738 1.01 -24.97 -3.55
N PRO A 739 0.51 -24.75 -2.32
CA PRO A 739 -0.87 -25.03 -1.95
C PRO A 739 -1.85 -23.93 -2.37
N HIS A 740 -1.89 -23.56 -3.65
CA HIS A 740 -2.77 -22.51 -4.19
C HIS A 740 -3.90 -23.11 -5.02
N GLY A 741 -3.55 -23.81 -6.09
CA GLY A 741 -4.48 -24.59 -6.90
C GLY A 741 -3.77 -25.59 -7.82
N TRP A 742 -4.51 -26.54 -8.36
CA TRP A 742 -3.96 -27.75 -8.99
C TRP A 742 -4.90 -28.41 -9.99
N LYS A 743 -4.37 -29.27 -10.88
CA LYS A 743 -5.15 -30.05 -11.86
C LYS A 743 -6.11 -31.08 -11.25
N ASN A 744 -5.83 -31.54 -10.03
CA ASN A 744 -6.61 -32.57 -9.33
C ASN A 744 -7.36 -32.03 -8.10
N LYS A 745 -8.42 -32.76 -7.73
CA LYS A 745 -9.25 -32.49 -6.55
C LYS A 745 -8.41 -32.57 -5.27
N ALA A 746 -8.82 -31.82 -4.26
CA ALA A 746 -8.17 -31.75 -2.94
C ALA A 746 -6.64 -31.50 -3.00
N LEU A 747 -6.16 -30.83 -4.06
CA LEU A 747 -4.74 -30.53 -4.29
C LEU A 747 -3.84 -31.78 -4.37
N LEU A 748 -4.41 -32.95 -4.71
CA LEU A 748 -3.69 -34.24 -4.70
C LEU A 748 -2.69 -34.36 -5.86
N VAL A 749 -1.43 -34.70 -5.56
CA VAL A 749 -0.48 -35.14 -6.59
C VAL A 749 -0.91 -36.51 -7.13
N ASN A 750 -0.55 -36.81 -8.38
CA ASN A 750 -0.67 -38.15 -8.92
C ASN A 750 0.60 -38.50 -9.70
N LEU A 751 1.42 -39.40 -9.16
CA LEU A 751 2.63 -39.86 -9.84
C LEU A 751 2.37 -40.87 -10.98
N ASN A 752 1.09 -41.13 -11.31
CA ASN A 752 0.66 -41.73 -12.58
C ASN A 752 0.26 -40.69 -13.65
N ASP A 753 0.24 -39.39 -13.29
CA ASP A 753 -0.12 -38.28 -14.19
C ASP A 753 0.76 -37.07 -13.89
N VAL A 754 2.07 -37.24 -14.08
CA VAL A 754 3.01 -36.12 -14.18
C VAL A 754 3.07 -35.69 -15.65
N GLY A 755 3.17 -34.40 -15.90
CA GLY A 755 2.99 -33.82 -17.22
C GLY A 755 3.66 -32.46 -17.41
N PRO A 756 3.07 -31.58 -18.24
CA PRO A 756 3.71 -30.34 -18.68
C PRO A 756 4.10 -29.40 -17.54
N GLU A 757 3.45 -29.51 -16.37
CA GLU A 757 3.80 -28.76 -15.16
C GLU A 757 5.25 -28.94 -14.68
N VAL A 758 5.95 -29.97 -15.15
CA VAL A 758 7.40 -30.19 -14.95
C VAL A 758 8.12 -30.60 -16.26
N GLY A 759 7.58 -30.18 -17.42
CA GLY A 759 8.19 -30.43 -18.74
C GLY A 759 8.07 -31.85 -19.28
N LEU A 760 7.21 -32.70 -18.70
CA LEU A 760 6.96 -34.07 -19.18
C LEU A 760 5.69 -34.15 -20.06
N PRO A 761 5.56 -35.17 -20.93
CA PRO A 761 4.29 -35.47 -21.59
C PRO A 761 3.18 -35.78 -20.57
N ALA A 762 1.94 -35.36 -20.83
CA ALA A 762 0.80 -35.64 -19.94
C ALA A 762 0.57 -37.16 -19.76
N GLY A 763 0.12 -37.58 -18.57
CA GLY A 763 -0.04 -38.99 -18.22
C GLY A 763 1.27 -39.76 -17.97
N THR A 764 2.43 -39.08 -17.85
CA THR A 764 3.70 -39.76 -17.56
C THR A 764 3.72 -40.30 -16.14
N GLN A 765 4.02 -41.60 -16.01
CA GLN A 765 4.22 -42.24 -14.71
C GLN A 765 5.67 -42.07 -14.23
N VAL A 766 5.84 -41.64 -12.97
CA VAL A 766 7.15 -41.51 -12.30
C VAL A 766 7.18 -42.31 -10.99
N LYS A 767 8.30 -42.30 -10.24
CA LYS A 767 8.53 -43.17 -9.06
C LYS A 767 8.27 -44.64 -9.41
N ASN A 768 8.99 -45.13 -10.41
CA ASN A 768 8.78 -46.46 -11.00
C ASN A 768 9.80 -47.42 -10.42
N ASN A 769 9.33 -48.53 -9.83
CA ASN A 769 10.18 -49.53 -9.18
C ASN A 769 11.18 -48.96 -8.14
N THR A 770 10.83 -47.87 -7.46
CA THR A 770 11.65 -47.27 -6.39
C THR A 770 10.81 -46.80 -5.20
N THR A 771 11.36 -46.97 -3.99
CA THR A 771 10.83 -46.41 -2.74
C THR A 771 11.11 -44.91 -2.59
N THR A 772 12.19 -44.41 -3.20
CA THR A 772 12.58 -42.98 -3.15
C THR A 772 11.42 -42.07 -3.57
N PRO A 773 11.05 -41.05 -2.77
CA PRO A 773 10.03 -40.08 -3.17
C PRO A 773 10.39 -39.30 -4.44
N TYR A 774 9.36 -38.80 -5.13
CA TYR A 774 9.53 -37.93 -6.28
C TYR A 774 9.58 -36.46 -5.84
N THR A 775 10.71 -35.81 -6.07
CA THR A 775 10.89 -34.37 -5.89
C THR A 775 11.21 -33.75 -7.24
N ASN A 776 10.33 -32.86 -7.71
CA ASN A 776 10.51 -32.07 -8.90
C ASN A 776 9.83 -30.70 -8.68
N PRO A 777 10.60 -29.67 -8.30
CA PRO A 777 10.07 -28.34 -8.03
C PRO A 777 9.40 -27.70 -9.26
N PRO A 778 8.44 -26.78 -9.07
CA PRO A 778 7.96 -26.28 -7.78
C PRO A 778 6.88 -27.17 -7.13
N TYR A 779 6.27 -28.09 -7.88
CA TYR A 779 5.00 -28.72 -7.49
C TYR A 779 5.13 -30.03 -6.71
N TYR A 780 6.23 -30.78 -6.87
CA TYR A 780 6.42 -32.08 -6.21
C TYR A 780 7.58 -32.01 -5.21
N LEU A 781 7.30 -32.25 -3.93
CA LEU A 781 8.29 -32.24 -2.85
C LEU A 781 8.11 -33.48 -1.96
N ASN A 782 9.01 -34.44 -2.11
CA ASN A 782 8.91 -35.78 -1.50
C ASN A 782 7.56 -36.47 -1.78
N ALA A 783 7.00 -36.28 -2.99
CA ALA A 783 5.72 -36.88 -3.36
C ALA A 783 5.82 -38.42 -3.47
N VAL A 784 4.77 -39.14 -3.04
CA VAL A 784 4.69 -40.61 -3.18
C VAL A 784 3.34 -41.10 -3.73
N LEU A 785 2.29 -40.28 -3.68
CA LEU A 785 0.93 -40.68 -4.03
C LEU A 785 0.76 -41.02 -5.53
N LYS A 786 0.34 -42.25 -5.80
CA LYS A 786 -0.16 -42.72 -7.10
C LYS A 786 -1.65 -43.01 -7.01
N VAL A 787 -2.47 -42.34 -7.82
CA VAL A 787 -3.91 -42.55 -7.94
C VAL A 787 -4.22 -43.26 -9.26
N ARG A 788 -4.93 -44.38 -9.19
CA ARG A 788 -5.38 -45.20 -10.34
C ARG A 788 -6.75 -44.72 -10.84
N THR A 789 -7.65 -44.41 -9.90
CA THR A 789 -8.99 -43.87 -10.15
C THR A 789 -9.35 -42.89 -9.02
N PHE A 790 -9.90 -41.72 -9.34
CA PHE A 790 -10.38 -40.79 -8.31
C PHE A 790 -11.76 -41.23 -7.80
N ALA A 791 -11.95 -41.22 -6.48
CA ALA A 791 -13.23 -41.50 -5.84
C ALA A 791 -14.01 -40.20 -5.55
N THR A 792 -15.32 -40.34 -5.33
CA THR A 792 -16.15 -39.31 -4.68
C THR A 792 -15.86 -39.24 -3.18
N SER A 793 -16.15 -38.11 -2.57
CA SER A 793 -15.80 -37.84 -1.18
C SER A 793 -16.52 -38.80 -0.21
N GLY A 794 -15.73 -39.40 0.69
CA GLY A 794 -16.19 -40.43 1.62
C GLY A 794 -16.34 -41.85 1.05
N ASN A 795 -15.99 -42.07 -0.22
CA ASN A 795 -16.10 -43.36 -0.89
C ASN A 795 -14.73 -43.87 -1.41
N TRP A 796 -13.63 -43.50 -0.75
CA TRP A 796 -12.29 -43.96 -1.11
C TRP A 796 -12.03 -45.39 -0.64
N ASP A 797 -11.37 -46.18 -1.47
CA ASP A 797 -10.86 -47.52 -1.14
C ASP A 797 -9.37 -47.65 -1.51
N GLN A 798 -8.69 -48.64 -0.94
CA GLN A 798 -7.30 -48.95 -1.28
C GLN A 798 -7.09 -49.22 -2.78
N SER A 799 -8.05 -49.82 -3.49
CA SER A 799 -7.96 -50.10 -4.93
C SER A 799 -7.88 -48.83 -5.82
N ASN A 800 -8.26 -47.66 -5.29
CA ASN A 800 -8.04 -46.36 -5.95
C ASN A 800 -6.56 -45.97 -6.02
N CYS A 801 -5.70 -46.56 -5.19
CA CYS A 801 -4.29 -46.19 -5.07
C CYS A 801 -3.33 -47.21 -5.71
N GLY A 802 -2.22 -46.72 -6.23
CA GLY A 802 -1.08 -47.49 -6.70
C GLY A 802 -0.72 -47.32 -8.17
N SER A 803 0.17 -48.18 -8.64
CA SER A 803 0.74 -48.16 -9.98
C SER A 803 -0.30 -48.58 -11.03
N VAL A 804 -0.32 -47.89 -12.19
CA VAL A 804 -1.29 -48.19 -13.27
C VAL A 804 -0.83 -49.31 -14.20
N GLY A 805 0.47 -49.51 -14.34
CA GLY A 805 1.10 -50.50 -15.21
C GLY A 805 2.62 -50.32 -15.23
N ALA A 806 3.27 -50.78 -16.31
CA ALA A 806 4.62 -50.37 -16.66
C ALA A 806 4.68 -48.87 -17.01
N PRO A 807 5.82 -48.17 -16.92
CA PRO A 807 7.13 -48.63 -16.43
C PRO A 807 7.21 -48.88 -14.92
N GLY A 808 6.16 -48.54 -14.17
CA GLY A 808 6.01 -48.93 -12.77
C GLY A 808 5.71 -50.42 -12.57
N ASN A 809 5.47 -50.81 -11.32
CA ASN A 809 5.29 -52.21 -10.93
C ASN A 809 3.85 -52.76 -11.07
N GLY A 810 2.88 -51.96 -11.52
CA GLY A 810 1.47 -52.35 -11.67
C GLY A 810 0.72 -52.73 -10.37
N ALA A 811 1.37 -52.73 -9.20
CA ALA A 811 0.76 -53.08 -7.94
C ALA A 811 -0.26 -52.02 -7.48
N SER A 812 -1.27 -52.43 -6.71
CA SER A 812 -2.30 -51.53 -6.19
C SER A 812 -2.67 -51.81 -4.73
N GLY A 813 -3.37 -50.87 -4.09
CA GLY A 813 -3.85 -51.02 -2.72
C GLY A 813 -2.77 -51.23 -1.67
N ARG A 814 -3.10 -52.05 -0.66
CA ARG A 814 -2.24 -52.32 0.50
C ARG A 814 -0.87 -52.85 0.10
N ASP A 815 -0.84 -53.72 -0.91
CA ASP A 815 0.36 -54.44 -1.28
C ASP A 815 1.30 -53.52 -2.09
N TRP A 816 0.74 -52.55 -2.85
CA TRP A 816 1.53 -51.42 -3.36
C TRP A 816 2.15 -50.58 -2.23
N MET A 817 1.32 -50.12 -1.28
CA MET A 817 1.74 -49.21 -0.19
C MET A 817 2.81 -49.80 0.73
N ARG A 818 2.84 -51.14 0.89
CA ARG A 818 3.66 -51.83 1.90
C ARG A 818 4.70 -52.78 1.30
N ASP A 819 4.28 -53.67 0.42
CA ASP A 819 5.05 -54.88 0.06
C ASP A 819 5.74 -54.79 -1.31
N SER A 820 5.50 -53.73 -2.08
CA SER A 820 5.99 -53.56 -3.45
C SER A 820 7.32 -52.80 -3.57
N SER A 821 7.95 -52.87 -4.75
CA SER A 821 9.12 -52.06 -5.14
C SER A 821 8.88 -50.54 -5.13
N GLU A 822 7.62 -50.09 -5.01
CA GLU A 822 7.23 -48.68 -4.99
C GLU A 822 6.66 -48.22 -3.65
N ASN A 823 6.76 -49.05 -2.60
CA ASN A 823 6.12 -48.82 -1.31
C ASN A 823 6.44 -47.45 -0.68
N CYS A 824 5.55 -47.03 0.22
CA CYS A 824 5.63 -45.79 0.99
C CYS A 824 5.80 -46.02 2.49
N GLN A 825 5.93 -47.27 2.95
CA GLN A 825 6.19 -47.57 4.36
C GLN A 825 7.54 -47.00 4.83
N ASN A 826 8.54 -46.96 3.94
CA ASN A 826 9.87 -46.42 4.20
C ASN A 826 10.11 -45.09 3.44
N ALA A 827 9.09 -44.24 3.34
CA ALA A 827 9.27 -42.87 2.84
C ALA A 827 9.97 -42.01 3.92
N PRO A 828 10.98 -41.20 3.59
CA PRO A 828 11.66 -40.29 4.53
C PRO A 828 10.79 -39.10 4.97
#